data_AF-A0A961A350-F1
#
_entry.id   AF-A0A961A350-F1
#
_cell.length_a   1.000
_cell.length_b   1.000
_cell.length_c   1.000
_cell.angle_alpha   90.00
_cell.angle_beta   90.00
_cell.angle_gamma   90.00
#
_symmetry.space_group_name_H-M   'P 1'
#
loop_
_entity.id
_entity.type
_entity.pdbx_description
1 polymer ?
#
loop_
_entity_poly.entity_id
_entity_poly.type
_entity_poly.pdbx_seq_one_letter_code
_entity_poly.pdbx_strand_id
1 'polypeptide(L)'
;MQGLFGRIGAGIILALALSACGGNGMQADLTQTPQSGTTRDISAELRRLEQLEAPEGVASEDFELLRNELRRLLEQYADGKVVAKAPGAAHGKVDDFTLSVLSGGEAHMEWSYFNRGDYDQNSEVNVSDLTPVGRWLGSNPGGADWNKASVADGDRNSEVNLADVTPIGQNFLMSVKGYRLLQAASADSTDWSVVAELQFSEGEIGAGDPRQRFSYELGNPQNGMFYCVAPFNADGLGAPSEPVQYQAPKPKVSSVSPLSVSEGSSFSFTASVSGTVTDWLWEFESGITPASSQEQNPQVSAGAAGVHSGKLTVGNSYGSTEYSFNFIVKANQAPNAQLQLSPPSGSAPLNVTLDAGASTDSDGEISSYEWDFDGDGSYEQTTGLLQPSVQHTYTEQGSYNPAVRVTDNLGASSVRSVPLSVGAALEGSWNLMVWIAADNNLADFGAEDIEELEQFGSDENINILVGYDIDPTWMWQPYAGTDKVHFIRVVKDTTPFSINTTGDPANQSFPRSGYNSASPANVRSFVDWCNANFPAEHSCLVLWDHGNGWRLGGSGERPVSSIGPQPEPLRSVNPLNSRPKPRSREELRGIRPQIMTRDASGVLADDSDGPLDITSNASIVAALSGLHFDIIAFDACNMGHVEALYEYSPLCDWLVASELLVPGPGYAYDRLLQKWQQNFPASAEAVGSFFVDGVIDEYGSDFWDVNHAVFESGQIVSLVDELADLAAAVTANASAESSAFKNAMNSSFEPLDGDGVRDLQAFLTNYAAQSSNSTIDTAISAAQGSVQSSISYFRQSKSPNSQGLGIYLPGPSFFSAGLQAEYDQLAFDDATGWLAMLKAIGIEGGGGGGIQLDWEPGDRVEISWTQPSDDMDLYIYEPNGAYSAAFDGPALISNNLTASGDSADIGPHEWLKLKNTAQNGPYELDIVFYDSFSISTVMVNVRLYDSSGTLKDDIGLVPMLYPGYYVEAYCTLTLN
;
A
#
# COMPACT_ATOMS: atom_id res chain seq x y z
N MET A 1 -10.69 -24.36 -105.79
CA MET A 1 -9.37 -24.88 -106.24
C MET A 1 -8.36 -24.41 -105.19
N GLN A 2 -8.32 -24.98 -103.98
CA GLN A 2 -7.80 -26.30 -103.57
C GLN A 2 -6.29 -26.46 -103.77
N GLY A 3 -5.54 -26.00 -102.76
CA GLY A 3 -4.13 -26.33 -102.53
C GLY A 3 -3.59 -25.52 -101.34
N LEU A 4 -3.17 -26.22 -100.29
CA LEU A 4 -2.44 -25.72 -99.12
C LEU A 4 -3.22 -24.96 -98.04
N PHE A 5 -3.93 -25.70 -97.18
CA PHE A 5 -3.93 -25.43 -95.74
C PHE A 5 -4.04 -26.76 -95.00
N GLY A 6 -3.02 -27.09 -94.21
CA GLY A 6 -3.08 -28.19 -93.24
C GLY A 6 -1.76 -28.91 -93.02
N ARG A 7 -1.11 -28.65 -91.88
CA ARG A 7 -0.45 -29.63 -90.98
C ARG A 7 -0.02 -28.92 -89.68
N ILE A 8 -0.61 -29.29 -88.53
CA ILE A 8 0.01 -30.05 -87.39
C ILE A 8 1.20 -29.28 -86.76
N GLY A 9 1.29 -28.87 -85.49
CA GLY A 9 0.66 -29.33 -84.24
C GLY A 9 1.61 -30.21 -83.40
N ALA A 10 2.39 -29.63 -82.48
CA ALA A 10 3.05 -30.23 -81.27
C ALA A 10 4.08 -29.21 -80.71
N GLY A 11 4.35 -28.98 -79.43
CA GLY A 11 3.84 -29.51 -78.16
C GLY A 11 4.78 -29.08 -77.00
N ILE A 12 4.25 -28.30 -76.06
CA ILE A 12 4.42 -28.33 -74.58
C ILE A 12 5.83 -28.23 -73.89
N ILE A 13 5.87 -27.36 -72.84
CA ILE A 13 6.60 -27.37 -71.55
C ILE A 13 7.64 -26.25 -71.29
N LEU A 14 7.36 -25.55 -70.18
CA LEU A 14 8.05 -24.52 -69.41
C LEU A 14 9.11 -25.10 -68.44
N ALA A 15 10.17 -24.33 -68.13
CA ALA A 15 10.98 -24.25 -66.88
C ALA A 15 12.51 -24.27 -67.18
N LEU A 16 13.44 -23.56 -66.51
CA LEU A 16 13.46 -22.56 -65.44
C LEU A 16 14.88 -21.91 -65.44
N ALA A 17 14.93 -20.60 -65.27
CA ALA A 17 15.91 -19.71 -64.58
C ALA A 17 17.45 -19.94 -64.54
N LEU A 18 18.14 -18.77 -64.61
CA LEU A 18 19.49 -18.36 -64.15
C LEU A 18 20.69 -18.72 -65.06
N SER A 19 21.68 -17.86 -65.34
CA SER A 19 22.25 -16.74 -64.58
C SER A 19 23.03 -15.75 -65.48
N ALA A 20 22.92 -14.47 -65.13
CA ALA A 20 23.92 -13.40 -65.07
C ALA A 20 25.11 -13.29 -66.07
N CYS A 21 25.33 -12.02 -66.45
CA CYS A 21 26.58 -11.35 -66.84
C CYS A 21 27.06 -11.42 -68.30
N GLY A 22 27.09 -10.24 -68.94
CA GLY A 22 28.16 -9.91 -69.88
C GLY A 22 27.73 -9.25 -71.19
N GLY A 23 27.55 -7.93 -71.16
CA GLY A 23 28.23 -7.00 -72.08
C GLY A 23 28.01 -7.08 -73.60
N ASN A 24 27.47 -5.97 -74.11
CA ASN A 24 27.75 -5.31 -75.38
C ASN A 24 27.12 -5.84 -76.67
N GLY A 25 26.34 -4.94 -77.30
CA GLY A 25 26.59 -4.63 -78.70
C GLY A 25 25.42 -4.85 -79.65
N MET A 26 24.34 -4.08 -79.51
CA MET A 26 23.71 -3.34 -80.60
C MET A 26 22.68 -2.37 -80.01
N GLN A 27 23.17 -1.22 -79.53
CA GLN A 27 22.33 -0.02 -79.49
C GLN A 27 21.89 0.24 -80.94
N ALA A 28 20.60 0.08 -81.22
CA ALA A 28 20.00 0.92 -82.25
C ALA A 28 20.24 2.36 -81.77
N ASP A 29 21.03 3.09 -82.54
CA ASP A 29 21.42 4.46 -82.26
C ASP A 29 20.17 5.35 -82.22
N LEU A 30 19.59 5.51 -81.03
CA LEU A 30 18.48 6.41 -80.74
C LEU A 30 18.93 7.89 -80.67
N THR A 31 20.13 8.24 -81.15
CA THR A 31 20.64 9.62 -81.09
C THR A 31 20.51 10.43 -82.38
N GLN A 32 19.81 9.93 -83.40
CA GLN A 32 19.39 10.79 -84.51
C GLN A 32 18.19 11.65 -84.13
N THR A 33 18.50 12.76 -83.49
CA THR A 33 17.61 13.92 -83.37
C THR A 33 17.07 14.28 -84.77
N PRO A 34 15.74 14.39 -85.00
CA PRO A 34 15.21 14.77 -86.29
C PRO A 34 15.76 16.13 -86.71
N GLN A 35 16.48 16.18 -87.83
CA GLN A 35 16.94 17.45 -88.41
C GLN A 35 15.73 18.29 -88.83
N SER A 36 15.68 19.52 -88.32
CA SER A 36 14.66 20.51 -88.64
C SER A 36 14.52 20.73 -90.16
N GLY A 37 13.28 20.68 -90.64
CA GLY A 37 12.91 21.15 -91.99
C GLY A 37 13.61 20.45 -93.15
N THR A 38 13.96 19.17 -93.02
CA THR A 38 14.64 18.43 -94.10
C THR A 38 13.64 18.06 -95.20
N THR A 39 13.75 18.73 -96.34
CA THR A 39 13.18 18.21 -97.59
C THR A 39 13.88 16.89 -97.90
N ARG A 40 13.21 15.75 -97.74
CA ARG A 40 13.81 14.45 -98.07
C ARG A 40 13.58 14.11 -99.53
N ASP A 41 14.62 13.58 -100.16
CA ASP A 41 14.54 13.01 -101.51
C ASP A 41 14.04 11.58 -101.40
N ILE A 42 12.88 11.29 -102.00
CA ILE A 42 12.30 9.94 -102.04
C ILE A 42 13.29 8.91 -102.58
N SER A 43 14.15 9.30 -103.52
CA SER A 43 15.17 8.42 -104.08
C SER A 43 16.15 7.92 -103.00
N ALA A 44 16.41 8.72 -101.96
CA ALA A 44 17.26 8.33 -100.84
C ALA A 44 16.54 7.41 -99.86
N GLU A 45 15.25 7.64 -99.62
CA GLU A 45 14.44 6.78 -98.76
C GLU A 45 14.15 5.42 -99.43
N LEU A 46 13.93 5.38 -100.74
CA LEU A 46 13.82 4.12 -101.50
C LEU A 46 15.11 3.28 -101.43
N ARG A 47 16.30 3.94 -101.41
CA ARG A 47 17.57 3.23 -101.18
C ARG A 47 17.70 2.72 -99.74
N ARG A 48 17.22 3.46 -98.75
CA ARG A 48 17.18 2.99 -97.35
C ARG A 48 16.23 1.80 -97.20
N LEU A 49 15.07 1.86 -97.86
CA LEU A 49 14.10 0.78 -97.92
C LEU A 49 14.72 -0.51 -98.50
N GLU A 50 15.54 -0.40 -99.56
CA GLU A 50 16.30 -1.53 -100.13
C GLU A 50 17.33 -2.15 -99.18
N GLN A 51 17.82 -1.38 -98.21
CA GLN A 51 18.85 -1.79 -97.27
C GLN A 51 18.27 -2.35 -95.95
N LEU A 52 16.95 -2.27 -95.73
CA LEU A 52 16.33 -2.82 -94.53
C LEU A 52 16.37 -4.34 -94.55
N GLU A 53 17.03 -4.95 -93.58
CA GLU A 53 17.04 -6.40 -93.41
C GLU A 53 15.73 -6.91 -92.78
N ALA A 54 15.37 -8.17 -93.05
CA ALA A 54 14.18 -8.78 -92.45
C ALA A 54 14.35 -8.89 -90.91
N PRO A 55 13.35 -8.49 -90.11
CA PRO A 55 13.42 -8.61 -88.65
C PRO A 55 13.58 -10.08 -88.20
N GLU A 56 14.18 -10.28 -87.03
CA GLU A 56 14.36 -11.61 -86.45
C GLU A 56 13.04 -12.37 -86.33
N GLY A 57 12.99 -13.60 -86.85
CA GLY A 57 11.80 -14.45 -86.85
C GLY A 57 10.85 -14.26 -88.05
N VAL A 58 11.11 -13.29 -88.94
CA VAL A 58 10.29 -13.03 -90.13
C VAL A 58 10.92 -13.70 -91.36
N ALA A 59 10.12 -14.40 -92.17
CA ALA A 59 10.61 -15.01 -93.40
C ALA A 59 11.03 -13.92 -94.40
N SER A 60 12.22 -14.05 -95.01
CA SER A 60 12.75 -13.05 -95.94
C SER A 60 11.82 -12.80 -97.13
N GLU A 61 11.10 -13.82 -97.61
CA GLU A 61 10.13 -13.68 -98.72
C GLU A 61 8.92 -12.82 -98.33
N ASP A 62 8.42 -12.94 -97.09
CA ASP A 62 7.28 -12.14 -96.60
C ASP A 62 7.68 -10.69 -96.35
N PHE A 63 8.89 -10.45 -95.84
CA PHE A 63 9.41 -9.09 -95.65
C PHE A 63 9.70 -8.37 -96.98
N GLU A 64 10.13 -9.10 -98.02
CA GLU A 64 10.26 -8.54 -99.37
C GLU A 64 8.90 -8.12 -99.95
N LEU A 65 7.80 -8.83 -99.65
CA LEU A 65 6.45 -8.40 -100.06
C LEU A 65 6.05 -7.08 -99.40
N LEU A 66 6.29 -6.94 -98.09
CA LEU A 66 6.08 -5.69 -97.35
C LEU A 66 6.91 -4.54 -97.94
N ARG A 67 8.19 -4.80 -98.24
CA ARG A 67 9.11 -3.80 -98.81
C ARG A 67 8.67 -3.34 -100.20
N ASN A 68 8.26 -4.27 -101.05
CA ASN A 68 7.77 -3.95 -102.39
C ASN A 68 6.46 -3.16 -102.35
N GLU A 69 5.57 -3.47 -101.41
CA GLU A 69 4.34 -2.71 -101.24
C GLU A 69 4.61 -1.30 -100.70
N LEU A 70 5.52 -1.13 -99.72
CA LEU A 70 5.90 0.20 -99.26
C LEU A 70 6.53 1.00 -100.41
N ARG A 71 7.43 0.40 -101.20
CA ARG A 71 7.99 1.06 -102.40
C ARG A 71 6.88 1.55 -103.33
N ARG A 72 5.93 0.68 -103.68
CA ARG A 72 4.81 1.00 -104.56
C ARG A 72 3.98 2.17 -104.02
N LEU A 73 3.73 2.18 -102.70
CA LEU A 73 2.99 3.24 -102.03
C LEU A 73 3.77 4.55 -101.99
N LEU A 74 5.09 4.52 -101.74
CA LEU A 74 5.93 5.72 -101.77
C LEU A 74 5.99 6.32 -103.18
N GLU A 75 6.13 5.50 -104.22
CA GLU A 75 6.07 5.95 -105.62
C GLU A 75 4.68 6.51 -105.99
N GLN A 76 3.62 6.07 -105.32
CA GLN A 76 2.25 6.52 -105.55
C GLN A 76 1.90 7.83 -104.81
N TYR A 77 2.31 7.95 -103.53
CA TYR A 77 1.84 9.01 -102.64
C TYR A 77 2.87 10.11 -102.40
N ALA A 78 4.17 9.82 -102.57
CA ALA A 78 5.22 10.79 -102.40
C ALA A 78 5.64 11.30 -103.80
N ASP A 79 5.15 12.49 -104.17
CA ASP A 79 5.38 13.10 -105.49
C ASP A 79 6.68 13.95 -105.46
N GLY A 80 7.84 13.31 -105.57
CA GLY A 80 9.15 13.99 -105.60
C GLY A 80 9.72 14.43 -104.24
N LYS A 81 9.81 15.74 -103.97
CA LYS A 81 10.38 16.28 -102.71
C LYS A 81 9.25 16.52 -101.71
N VAL A 82 9.27 15.84 -100.56
CA VAL A 82 8.25 15.97 -99.52
C VAL A 82 8.82 16.72 -98.31
N VAL A 83 8.00 17.55 -97.66
CA VAL A 83 8.33 18.32 -96.44
C VAL A 83 7.54 17.75 -95.26
N ALA A 84 8.18 17.67 -94.09
CA ALA A 84 7.59 17.05 -92.92
C ALA A 84 6.46 17.90 -92.29
N LYS A 85 5.24 17.34 -92.23
CA LYS A 85 4.04 18.05 -91.77
C LYS A 85 3.51 17.50 -90.45
N ALA A 86 2.87 18.36 -89.65
CA ALA A 86 2.19 17.94 -88.43
C ALA A 86 0.97 17.06 -88.75
N PRO A 87 0.55 16.16 -87.85
CA PRO A 87 -0.59 15.29 -88.07
C PRO A 87 -1.92 16.03 -88.23
N GLY A 88 -2.65 15.73 -89.31
CA GLY A 88 -4.01 16.22 -89.55
C GLY A 88 -5.08 15.42 -88.80
N ALA A 89 -6.32 15.94 -88.79
CA ALA A 89 -7.44 15.39 -88.02
C ALA A 89 -7.79 13.93 -88.33
N ALA A 90 -7.60 13.49 -89.58
CA ALA A 90 -7.90 12.11 -89.99
C ALA A 90 -6.79 11.09 -89.67
N HIS A 91 -5.62 11.54 -89.21
CA HIS A 91 -4.40 10.71 -89.15
C HIS A 91 -3.57 10.84 -87.86
N GLY A 92 -3.77 11.86 -87.01
CA GLY A 92 -3.03 11.97 -85.74
C GLY A 92 -3.66 12.90 -84.70
N LYS A 93 -5.00 12.92 -84.65
CA LYS A 93 -5.74 13.56 -83.55
C LYS A 93 -5.63 12.70 -82.29
N VAL A 94 -5.36 13.35 -81.16
CA VAL A 94 -5.42 12.72 -79.83
C VAL A 94 -6.89 12.47 -79.46
N ASP A 95 -7.25 11.23 -79.19
CA ASP A 95 -8.61 10.78 -78.87
C ASP A 95 -8.80 10.37 -77.40
N ASP A 96 -7.73 10.34 -76.62
CA ASP A 96 -7.72 9.90 -75.21
C ASP A 96 -7.28 10.99 -74.22
N PHE A 97 -7.38 12.27 -74.61
CA PHE A 97 -7.10 13.38 -73.71
C PHE A 97 -8.08 13.40 -72.54
N THR A 98 -7.54 13.35 -71.32
CA THR A 98 -8.30 13.43 -70.08
C THR A 98 -7.83 14.59 -69.22
N LEU A 99 -8.75 15.12 -68.42
CA LEU A 99 -8.51 16.16 -67.42
C LEU A 99 -9.20 15.73 -66.13
N SER A 100 -8.43 15.63 -65.05
CA SER A 100 -8.91 15.32 -63.70
C SER A 100 -8.59 16.48 -62.75
N VAL A 101 -9.48 16.72 -61.78
CA VAL A 101 -9.36 17.84 -60.85
C VAL A 101 -8.90 17.30 -59.49
N LEU A 102 -7.75 17.78 -59.03
CA LEU A 102 -7.16 17.41 -57.75
C LEU A 102 -7.83 18.17 -56.60
N SER A 103 -7.65 17.68 -55.36
CA SER A 103 -8.31 18.23 -54.18
C SER A 103 -7.93 19.67 -53.85
N GLY A 104 -6.78 20.16 -54.31
CA GLY A 104 -6.33 21.55 -54.18
C GLY A 104 -6.85 22.48 -55.28
N GLY A 105 -7.60 21.94 -56.25
CA GLY A 105 -8.08 22.68 -57.42
C GLY A 105 -7.13 22.65 -58.62
N GLU A 106 -5.98 21.99 -58.52
CA GLU A 106 -5.08 21.77 -59.65
C GLU A 106 -5.73 20.83 -60.69
N ALA A 107 -5.33 20.96 -61.97
CA ALA A 107 -5.78 20.07 -63.04
C ALA A 107 -4.64 19.14 -63.47
N HIS A 108 -4.88 17.83 -63.41
CA HIS A 108 -3.98 16.80 -63.93
C HIS A 108 -4.50 16.32 -65.28
N MET A 109 -3.68 16.46 -66.32
CA MET A 109 -4.06 16.18 -67.70
C MET A 109 -3.17 15.09 -68.29
N GLU A 110 -3.76 14.16 -69.04
CA GLU A 110 -3.04 13.00 -69.62
C GLU A 110 -3.53 12.67 -71.03
N TRP A 111 -2.62 12.23 -71.91
CA TRP A 111 -2.92 11.71 -73.25
C TRP A 111 -1.82 10.79 -73.79
N SER A 112 -2.12 9.99 -74.82
CA SER A 112 -1.14 9.12 -75.49
C SER A 112 -0.64 9.70 -76.81
N TYR A 113 0.60 9.36 -77.17
CA TYR A 113 1.16 9.63 -78.49
C TYR A 113 0.36 8.89 -79.56
N PHE A 114 0.04 9.60 -80.64
CA PHE A 114 -0.58 9.00 -81.80
C PHE A 114 -0.18 9.73 -83.09
N ASN A 115 0.49 9.01 -83.98
CA ASN A 115 0.78 9.41 -85.35
C ASN A 115 0.64 8.18 -86.25
N ARG A 116 -0.39 8.16 -87.10
CA ARG A 116 -0.74 6.95 -87.85
C ARG A 116 0.34 6.64 -88.88
N GLY A 117 0.92 5.45 -88.81
CA GLY A 117 2.04 5.04 -89.67
C GLY A 117 3.40 5.13 -88.99
N ASP A 118 3.50 5.77 -87.81
CA ASP A 118 4.69 5.77 -86.95
C ASP A 118 4.54 4.62 -85.95
N TYR A 119 4.98 3.45 -86.38
CA TYR A 119 4.82 2.21 -85.64
C TYR A 119 6.03 1.90 -84.77
N ASP A 120 7.18 2.52 -85.03
CA ASP A 120 8.35 2.41 -84.17
C ASP A 120 8.37 3.47 -83.05
N GLN A 121 7.39 4.38 -83.04
CA GLN A 121 7.15 5.39 -82.02
C GLN A 121 8.33 6.37 -81.90
N ASN A 122 8.97 6.71 -83.03
CA ASN A 122 10.16 7.57 -83.05
C ASN A 122 9.86 9.05 -83.37
N SER A 123 8.58 9.41 -83.49
CA SER A 123 8.05 10.73 -83.87
C SER A 123 7.94 11.05 -85.37
N GLU A 124 8.38 10.17 -86.27
CA GLU A 124 8.41 10.42 -87.71
C GLU A 124 8.04 9.18 -88.52
N VAL A 125 6.96 9.27 -89.31
CA VAL A 125 6.57 8.23 -90.27
C VAL A 125 7.61 8.16 -91.39
N ASN A 126 8.39 7.08 -91.45
CA ASN A 126 9.40 6.88 -92.48
C ASN A 126 9.57 5.38 -92.83
N VAL A 127 10.64 5.04 -93.56
CA VAL A 127 10.84 3.65 -94.00
C VAL A 127 11.12 2.68 -92.84
N SER A 128 11.61 3.17 -91.70
CA SER A 128 11.88 2.34 -90.51
C SER A 128 10.62 1.70 -89.94
N ASP A 129 9.46 2.34 -90.09
CA ASP A 129 8.16 1.85 -89.61
C ASP A 129 7.70 0.54 -90.26
N LEU A 130 8.31 0.16 -91.38
CA LEU A 130 8.10 -1.17 -91.97
C LEU A 130 8.60 -2.30 -91.05
N THR A 131 9.60 -2.01 -90.21
CA THR A 131 10.24 -2.98 -89.33
C THR A 131 9.26 -3.53 -88.27
N PRO A 132 8.50 -2.69 -87.53
CA PRO A 132 7.38 -3.14 -86.69
C PRO A 132 6.33 -3.99 -87.43
N VAL A 133 5.90 -3.60 -88.63
CA VAL A 133 4.90 -4.37 -89.42
C VAL A 133 5.44 -5.77 -89.74
N GLY A 134 6.70 -5.85 -90.19
CA GLY A 134 7.36 -7.12 -90.45
C GLY A 134 7.47 -7.98 -89.18
N ARG A 135 7.96 -7.39 -88.08
CA ARG A 135 8.18 -8.09 -86.81
C ARG A 135 6.90 -8.72 -86.26
N TRP A 136 5.76 -8.06 -86.45
CA TRP A 136 4.48 -8.50 -85.91
C TRP A 136 3.56 -9.14 -86.95
N LEU A 137 4.06 -9.44 -88.16
CA LEU A 137 3.27 -9.96 -89.25
C LEU A 137 2.47 -11.22 -88.85
N GLY A 138 1.15 -11.19 -89.07
CA GLY A 138 0.20 -12.25 -88.71
C GLY A 138 -0.31 -12.19 -87.27
N SER A 139 0.10 -11.19 -86.47
CA SER A 139 -0.42 -10.99 -85.11
C SER A 139 -1.89 -10.56 -85.12
N ASN A 140 -2.64 -11.00 -84.11
CA ASN A 140 -4.04 -10.66 -83.90
C ASN A 140 -4.37 -10.58 -82.38
N PRO A 141 -5.53 -10.02 -81.98
CA PRO A 141 -5.92 -9.82 -80.58
C PRO A 141 -5.86 -11.02 -79.64
N GLY A 142 -5.87 -12.25 -80.17
CA GLY A 142 -5.79 -13.47 -79.37
C GLY A 142 -4.38 -13.87 -78.93
N GLY A 143 -3.34 -13.20 -79.43
CA GLY A 143 -1.94 -13.52 -79.12
C GLY A 143 -1.41 -12.90 -77.83
N ALA A 144 -0.46 -13.57 -77.16
CA ALA A 144 0.11 -13.15 -75.87
C ALA A 144 0.86 -11.79 -75.93
N ASP A 145 1.34 -11.38 -77.10
CA ASP A 145 2.06 -10.11 -77.32
C ASP A 145 1.23 -9.08 -78.09
N TRP A 146 -0.09 -9.27 -78.25
CA TRP A 146 -0.94 -8.36 -79.03
C TRP A 146 -0.84 -6.90 -78.58
N ASN A 147 -0.75 -6.63 -77.28
CA ASN A 147 -0.61 -5.26 -76.79
C ASN A 147 0.61 -4.56 -77.40
N LYS A 148 1.74 -5.26 -77.60
CA LYS A 148 2.94 -4.71 -78.25
C LYS A 148 2.82 -4.69 -79.78
N ALA A 149 2.15 -5.68 -80.35
CA ALA A 149 1.95 -5.81 -81.79
C ALA A 149 0.96 -4.78 -82.36
N SER A 150 -0.04 -4.38 -81.55
CA SER A 150 -1.15 -3.52 -81.96
C SER A 150 -0.71 -2.13 -82.45
N VAL A 151 0.49 -1.67 -82.09
CA VAL A 151 1.05 -0.41 -82.60
C VAL A 151 1.31 -0.46 -84.11
N ALA A 152 1.50 -1.66 -84.68
CA ALA A 152 1.73 -1.88 -86.09
C ALA A 152 0.46 -2.21 -86.90
N ASP A 153 -0.71 -2.32 -86.24
CA ASP A 153 -2.04 -2.44 -86.89
C ASP A 153 -2.57 -1.04 -87.21
N GLY A 154 -2.04 -0.45 -88.28
CA GLY A 154 -2.32 0.95 -88.63
C GLY A 154 -3.55 1.15 -89.51
N ASP A 155 -4.06 0.10 -90.16
CA ASP A 155 -5.39 0.16 -90.77
C ASP A 155 -6.53 -0.08 -89.75
N ARG A 156 -6.17 -0.58 -88.56
CA ARG A 156 -7.04 -0.86 -87.40
C ARG A 156 -8.05 -1.97 -87.68
N ASN A 157 -7.71 -2.92 -88.55
CA ASN A 157 -8.56 -4.06 -88.86
C ASN A 157 -8.44 -5.22 -87.85
N SER A 158 -7.59 -5.07 -86.81
CA SER A 158 -7.29 -6.08 -85.80
C SER A 158 -6.44 -7.26 -86.29
N GLU A 159 -5.59 -7.04 -87.28
CA GLU A 159 -4.60 -7.99 -87.78
C GLU A 159 -3.40 -7.22 -88.35
N VAL A 160 -2.17 -7.60 -88.00
CA VAL A 160 -0.98 -7.00 -88.64
C VAL A 160 -0.67 -7.76 -89.93
N ASN A 161 -0.92 -7.15 -91.08
CA ASN A 161 -0.72 -7.75 -92.39
C ASN A 161 -0.17 -6.73 -93.43
N LEU A 162 -0.19 -7.11 -94.72
CA LEU A 162 0.32 -6.26 -95.80
C LEU A 162 -0.41 -4.91 -95.91
N ALA A 163 -1.68 -4.84 -95.50
CA ALA A 163 -2.49 -3.62 -95.57
C ALA A 163 -1.95 -2.51 -94.65
N ASP A 164 -1.29 -2.86 -93.54
CA ASP A 164 -0.71 -1.92 -92.57
C ASP A 164 0.49 -1.14 -93.08
N VAL A 165 1.00 -1.48 -94.25
CA VAL A 165 2.00 -0.67 -94.96
C VAL A 165 1.35 0.59 -95.57
N THR A 166 0.05 0.53 -95.89
CA THR A 166 -0.69 1.63 -96.53
C THR A 166 -0.63 2.94 -95.74
N PRO A 167 -0.89 2.95 -94.41
CA PRO A 167 -0.76 4.17 -93.61
C PRO A 167 0.66 4.73 -93.55
N ILE A 168 1.72 3.90 -93.59
CA ILE A 168 3.11 4.39 -93.68
C ILE A 168 3.31 5.19 -94.96
N GLY A 169 2.86 4.65 -96.11
CA GLY A 169 2.98 5.33 -97.40
C GLY A 169 2.12 6.59 -97.51
N GLN A 170 0.90 6.59 -96.95
CA GLN A 170 -0.01 7.74 -96.98
C GLN A 170 0.45 8.90 -96.08
N ASN A 171 1.09 8.58 -94.96
CA ASN A 171 1.51 9.55 -93.94
C ASN A 171 3.02 9.77 -93.95
N PHE A 172 3.71 9.41 -95.04
CA PHE A 172 5.17 9.46 -95.12
C PHE A 172 5.71 10.88 -94.84
N LEU A 173 6.70 10.97 -93.95
CA LEU A 173 7.29 12.19 -93.35
C LEU A 173 6.34 13.01 -92.48
N MET A 174 5.20 12.49 -92.05
CA MET A 174 4.44 13.13 -90.97
C MET A 174 5.21 13.01 -89.67
N SER A 175 5.43 14.13 -88.99
CA SER A 175 6.24 14.16 -87.78
C SER A 175 5.61 14.96 -86.66
N VAL A 176 5.93 14.56 -85.43
CA VAL A 176 5.44 15.18 -84.20
C VAL A 176 6.63 15.60 -83.36
N LYS A 177 6.95 16.89 -83.33
CA LYS A 177 8.01 17.39 -82.46
C LYS A 177 7.60 17.36 -80.98
N GLY A 178 6.30 17.40 -80.71
CA GLY A 178 5.72 17.36 -79.38
C GLY A 178 4.25 17.77 -79.41
N TYR A 179 3.72 18.13 -78.25
CA TYR A 179 2.34 18.57 -78.06
C TYR A 179 2.27 19.96 -77.43
N ARG A 180 1.31 20.76 -77.88
CA ARG A 180 0.92 21.98 -77.18
C ARG A 180 -0.38 21.75 -76.43
N LEU A 181 -0.37 22.06 -75.15
CA LEU A 181 -1.58 22.23 -74.36
C LEU A 181 -2.17 23.59 -74.66
N LEU A 182 -3.43 23.61 -75.06
CA LEU A 182 -4.15 24.79 -75.51
C LEU A 182 -5.32 25.05 -74.57
N GLN A 183 -5.69 26.33 -74.41
CA GLN A 183 -6.88 26.75 -73.68
C GLN A 183 -7.74 27.76 -74.45
N ALA A 184 -9.05 27.72 -74.22
CA ALA A 184 -10.00 28.69 -74.74
C ALA A 184 -11.25 28.84 -73.84
N ALA A 185 -11.97 29.95 -73.99
CA ALA A 185 -13.19 30.22 -73.24
C ALA A 185 -14.43 29.43 -73.74
N SER A 186 -14.32 28.77 -74.90
CA SER A 186 -15.41 27.99 -75.52
C SER A 186 -14.82 26.78 -76.24
N ALA A 187 -15.55 25.66 -76.24
CA ALA A 187 -15.18 24.43 -76.96
C ALA A 187 -15.04 24.65 -78.48
N ASP A 188 -15.85 25.55 -79.06
CA ASP A 188 -15.86 25.85 -80.50
C ASP A 188 -14.91 27.01 -80.87
N SER A 189 -14.00 27.41 -79.98
CA SER A 189 -13.11 28.55 -80.24
C SER A 189 -12.23 28.32 -81.47
N THR A 190 -12.04 29.36 -82.27
CA THR A 190 -11.01 29.39 -83.33
C THR A 190 -9.72 30.08 -82.85
N ASP A 191 -9.72 30.64 -81.64
CA ASP A 191 -8.61 31.35 -81.01
C ASP A 191 -8.19 30.62 -79.74
N TRP A 192 -7.11 29.84 -79.83
CA TRP A 192 -6.58 28.99 -78.76
C TRP A 192 -5.25 29.54 -78.27
N SER A 193 -5.14 29.74 -76.96
CA SER A 193 -3.89 30.18 -76.33
C SER A 193 -3.05 28.98 -75.89
N VAL A 194 -1.73 29.05 -76.09
CA VAL A 194 -0.80 28.01 -75.63
C VAL A 194 -0.57 28.14 -74.12
N VAL A 195 -0.86 27.08 -73.38
CA VAL A 195 -0.62 26.95 -71.93
C VAL A 195 0.77 26.38 -71.68
N ALA A 196 1.11 25.30 -72.39
CA ALA A 196 2.39 24.61 -72.28
C ALA A 196 2.76 23.96 -73.63
N GLU A 197 4.06 23.73 -73.82
CA GLU A 197 4.60 22.96 -74.94
C GLU A 197 5.47 21.84 -74.36
N LEU A 198 5.09 20.59 -74.62
CA LEU A 198 5.84 19.41 -74.22
C LEU A 198 6.54 18.86 -75.45
N GLN A 199 7.86 18.71 -75.42
CA GLN A 199 8.63 18.06 -76.47
C GLN A 199 8.36 16.55 -76.49
N PHE A 200 8.51 15.90 -77.63
CA PHE A 200 8.33 14.46 -77.78
C PHE A 200 9.16 13.65 -76.76
N SER A 201 10.36 14.11 -76.41
CA SER A 201 11.23 13.47 -75.41
C SER A 201 10.68 13.48 -73.98
N GLU A 202 9.66 14.28 -73.69
CA GLU A 202 9.04 14.37 -72.35
C GLU A 202 7.97 13.30 -72.12
N GLY A 203 7.60 12.54 -73.15
CA GLY A 203 6.68 11.43 -72.98
C GLY A 203 7.37 10.18 -72.42
N GLU A 204 6.63 9.37 -71.67
CA GLU A 204 7.14 8.16 -71.02
C GLU A 204 6.46 6.91 -71.61
N ILE A 205 7.22 5.83 -71.80
CA ILE A 205 6.64 4.53 -72.19
C ILE A 205 6.19 3.81 -70.91
N GLY A 206 4.88 3.68 -70.75
CA GLY A 206 4.27 3.01 -69.59
C GLY A 206 4.42 1.48 -69.65
N ALA A 207 4.32 0.83 -68.48
CA ALA A 207 4.35 -0.64 -68.42
C ALA A 207 3.09 -1.24 -69.06
N GLY A 208 3.24 -1.83 -70.26
CA GLY A 208 2.20 -2.65 -70.91
C GLY A 208 1.40 -1.98 -72.04
N ASP A 209 1.59 -0.68 -72.31
CA ASP A 209 1.13 0.00 -73.52
C ASP A 209 2.38 0.40 -74.33
N PRO A 210 2.53 -0.03 -75.60
CA PRO A 210 3.70 0.34 -76.41
C PRO A 210 3.72 1.83 -76.79
N ARG A 211 2.63 2.58 -76.54
CA ARG A 211 2.55 4.02 -76.86
C ARG A 211 3.15 4.87 -75.76
N GLN A 212 3.87 5.90 -76.16
CA GLN A 212 4.37 6.92 -75.26
C GLN A 212 3.22 7.74 -74.67
N ARG A 213 3.25 8.06 -73.37
CA ARG A 213 2.24 8.86 -72.66
C ARG A 213 2.80 10.20 -72.20
N PHE A 214 1.95 11.21 -72.23
CA PHE A 214 2.24 12.56 -71.76
C PHE A 214 1.32 12.92 -70.60
N SER A 215 1.85 13.65 -69.63
CA SER A 215 1.10 14.18 -68.50
C SER A 215 1.52 15.62 -68.18
N TYR A 216 0.58 16.45 -67.73
CA TYR A 216 0.86 17.83 -67.32
C TYR A 216 -0.03 18.24 -66.15
N GLU A 217 0.58 18.78 -65.10
CA GLU A 217 -0.12 19.36 -63.95
C GLU A 217 -0.19 20.89 -64.08
N LEU A 218 -1.41 21.42 -64.15
CA LEU A 218 -1.67 22.85 -64.17
C LEU A 218 -2.14 23.31 -62.79
N GLY A 219 -1.34 24.15 -62.13
CA GLY A 219 -1.61 24.56 -60.74
C GLY A 219 -2.75 25.57 -60.56
N ASN A 220 -2.96 26.48 -61.51
CA ASN A 220 -4.01 27.51 -61.42
C ASN A 220 -4.88 27.57 -62.68
N PRO A 221 -5.63 26.49 -62.99
CA PRO A 221 -6.57 26.48 -64.10
C PRO A 221 -7.70 27.49 -63.86
N GLN A 222 -8.13 28.18 -64.92
CA GLN A 222 -9.26 29.10 -64.85
C GLN A 222 -10.57 28.32 -64.95
N ASN A 223 -11.48 28.50 -64.00
CA ASN A 223 -12.77 27.82 -64.00
C ASN A 223 -13.59 28.11 -65.26
N GLY A 224 -14.15 27.06 -65.87
CA GLY A 224 -14.97 27.15 -67.07
C GLY A 224 -14.20 27.18 -68.38
N MET A 225 -12.85 27.25 -68.35
CA MET A 225 -12.02 27.16 -69.55
C MET A 225 -11.99 25.74 -70.11
N PHE A 226 -11.93 25.65 -71.43
CA PHE A 226 -11.74 24.41 -72.16
C PHE A 226 -10.25 24.21 -72.45
N TYR A 227 -9.79 22.97 -72.28
CA TYR A 227 -8.41 22.55 -72.55
C TYR A 227 -8.41 21.44 -73.60
N CYS A 228 -7.44 21.48 -74.51
CA CYS A 228 -7.18 20.42 -75.48
C CYS A 228 -5.69 20.35 -75.80
N VAL A 229 -5.24 19.26 -76.40
CA VAL A 229 -3.85 19.10 -76.86
C VAL A 229 -3.79 18.97 -78.37
N ALA A 230 -2.77 19.57 -78.99
CA ALA A 230 -2.52 19.45 -80.42
C ALA A 230 -1.04 19.08 -80.67
N PRO A 231 -0.74 18.09 -81.53
CA PRO A 231 0.63 17.83 -81.93
C PRO A 231 1.17 19.02 -82.73
N PHE A 232 2.47 19.26 -82.68
CA PHE A 232 3.11 20.31 -83.47
C PHE A 232 4.42 19.85 -84.09
N ASN A 233 4.82 20.49 -85.18
CA ASN A 233 6.17 20.36 -85.72
C ASN A 233 6.64 21.71 -86.30
N ALA A 234 7.68 21.69 -87.15
CA ALA A 234 8.24 22.91 -87.75
C ALA A 234 7.26 23.64 -88.69
N ASP A 235 6.29 22.94 -89.28
CA ASP A 235 5.32 23.48 -90.24
C ASP A 235 4.06 24.03 -89.57
N GLY A 236 3.80 23.71 -88.29
CA GLY A 236 2.70 24.27 -87.52
C GLY A 236 2.04 23.28 -86.56
N LEU A 237 0.81 23.62 -86.15
CA LEU A 237 -0.03 22.79 -85.30
C LEU A 237 -0.86 21.80 -86.14
N GLY A 238 -0.97 20.57 -85.64
CA GLY A 238 -1.92 19.57 -86.11
C GLY A 238 -3.31 19.76 -85.51
N ALA A 239 -4.19 18.77 -85.72
CA ALA A 239 -5.56 18.85 -85.22
C ALA A 239 -5.62 18.68 -83.69
N PRO A 240 -6.34 19.56 -82.96
CA PRO A 240 -6.51 19.43 -81.52
C PRO A 240 -7.40 18.23 -81.15
N SER A 241 -7.21 17.71 -79.94
CA SER A 241 -8.11 16.76 -79.27
C SER A 241 -9.51 17.36 -79.07
N GLU A 242 -10.48 16.54 -78.68
CA GLU A 242 -11.75 17.06 -78.15
C GLU A 242 -11.46 17.94 -76.91
N PRO A 243 -12.01 19.18 -76.85
CA PRO A 243 -11.82 20.03 -75.69
C PRO A 243 -12.56 19.51 -74.45
N VAL A 244 -11.88 19.51 -73.31
CA VAL A 244 -12.45 19.15 -72.01
C VAL A 244 -12.53 20.40 -71.13
N GLN A 245 -13.70 20.67 -70.56
CA GLN A 245 -13.89 21.83 -69.69
C GLN A 245 -13.34 21.56 -68.29
N TYR A 246 -12.52 22.47 -67.77
CA TYR A 246 -12.16 22.48 -66.36
C TYR A 246 -13.28 23.10 -65.51
N GLN A 247 -13.72 22.38 -64.48
CA GLN A 247 -14.68 22.86 -63.48
C GLN A 247 -14.06 22.74 -62.08
N ALA A 248 -13.81 23.88 -61.44
CA ALA A 248 -13.29 23.92 -60.09
C ALA A 248 -14.30 23.30 -59.10
N PRO A 249 -13.84 22.53 -58.10
CA PRO A 249 -14.75 21.90 -57.16
C PRO A 249 -15.24 22.94 -56.14
N LYS A 250 -16.54 22.94 -55.86
CA LYS A 250 -17.06 23.61 -54.66
C LYS A 250 -16.48 22.94 -53.40
N PRO A 251 -16.30 23.66 -52.28
CA PRO A 251 -15.77 23.06 -51.07
C PRO A 251 -16.71 21.97 -50.55
N LYS A 252 -16.19 20.94 -49.88
CA LYS A 252 -17.01 19.85 -49.32
C LYS A 252 -16.74 19.71 -47.83
N VAL A 253 -17.79 19.79 -47.03
CA VAL A 253 -17.74 19.55 -45.57
C VAL A 253 -17.84 18.05 -45.30
N SER A 254 -16.92 17.50 -44.50
CA SER A 254 -16.96 16.10 -44.06
C SER A 254 -17.49 15.93 -42.65
N SER A 255 -17.24 16.89 -41.74
CA SER A 255 -17.72 16.86 -40.37
C SER A 255 -17.73 18.24 -39.72
N VAL A 256 -18.52 18.35 -38.64
CA VAL A 256 -18.57 19.50 -37.71
C VAL A 256 -18.38 18.97 -36.28
N SER A 257 -17.70 19.73 -35.43
CA SER A 257 -17.43 19.40 -34.02
C SER A 257 -17.44 20.66 -33.15
N PRO A 258 -17.88 20.61 -31.87
CA PRO A 258 -18.37 19.44 -31.13
C PRO A 258 -19.84 19.10 -31.45
N LEU A 259 -20.24 17.84 -31.23
CA LEU A 259 -21.65 17.39 -31.37
C LEU A 259 -22.36 17.22 -30.01
N SER A 260 -21.67 17.52 -28.90
CA SER A 260 -22.23 17.52 -27.55
C SER A 260 -21.51 18.55 -26.68
N VAL A 261 -22.28 19.33 -25.92
CA VAL A 261 -21.82 20.38 -24.99
C VAL A 261 -22.72 20.45 -23.75
N SER A 262 -22.31 21.20 -22.73
CA SER A 262 -23.11 21.44 -21.52
C SER A 262 -23.93 22.73 -21.65
N GLU A 263 -25.12 22.76 -21.05
CA GLU A 263 -25.98 23.95 -20.91
C GLU A 263 -25.21 25.12 -20.29
N GLY A 264 -25.36 26.34 -20.83
CA GLY A 264 -24.67 27.54 -20.35
C GLY A 264 -23.18 27.65 -20.75
N SER A 265 -22.56 26.59 -21.26
CA SER A 265 -21.15 26.60 -21.65
C SER A 265 -20.88 27.45 -22.90
N SER A 266 -19.64 27.97 -23.02
CA SER A 266 -19.13 28.64 -24.23
C SER A 266 -18.07 27.79 -24.92
N PHE A 267 -18.18 27.62 -26.24
CA PHE A 267 -17.34 26.71 -27.03
C PHE A 267 -17.21 27.17 -28.49
N SER A 268 -16.21 26.65 -29.21
CA SER A 268 -16.04 26.91 -30.65
C SER A 268 -16.51 25.73 -31.48
N PHE A 269 -17.28 26.02 -32.53
CA PHE A 269 -17.46 25.05 -33.62
C PHE A 269 -16.24 25.03 -34.55
N THR A 270 -15.96 23.86 -35.10
CA THR A 270 -14.94 23.61 -36.12
C THR A 270 -15.51 22.69 -37.19
N ALA A 271 -14.98 22.76 -38.41
CA ALA A 271 -15.38 21.89 -39.51
C ALA A 271 -14.18 21.34 -40.28
N SER A 272 -14.29 20.09 -40.72
CA SER A 272 -13.36 19.48 -41.67
C SER A 272 -13.87 19.72 -43.08
N VAL A 273 -13.09 20.43 -43.90
CA VAL A 273 -13.48 20.84 -45.26
C VAL A 273 -12.37 20.50 -46.26
N SER A 274 -12.74 19.94 -47.41
CA SER A 274 -11.83 19.74 -48.55
C SER A 274 -12.11 20.76 -49.66
N GLY A 275 -11.06 21.20 -50.36
CA GLY A 275 -11.10 22.28 -51.34
C GLY A 275 -10.87 23.66 -50.71
N THR A 276 -10.61 24.68 -51.54
CA THR A 276 -10.37 26.06 -51.09
C THR A 276 -11.67 26.71 -50.58
N VAL A 277 -11.66 27.25 -49.37
CA VAL A 277 -12.79 27.99 -48.77
C VAL A 277 -12.41 29.46 -48.64
N THR A 278 -13.24 30.37 -49.13
CA THR A 278 -13.07 31.83 -48.94
C THR A 278 -14.16 32.43 -48.06
N ASP A 279 -15.31 31.77 -47.95
CA ASP A 279 -16.49 32.28 -47.26
C ASP A 279 -17.05 31.25 -46.28
N TRP A 280 -17.34 31.71 -45.05
CA TRP A 280 -17.95 30.91 -43.98
C TRP A 280 -19.25 31.56 -43.53
N LEU A 281 -20.29 30.77 -43.32
CA LEU A 281 -21.52 31.20 -42.67
C LEU A 281 -22.07 30.06 -41.81
N TRP A 282 -22.07 30.29 -40.51
CA TRP A 282 -22.71 29.45 -39.51
C TRP A 282 -24.05 30.05 -39.14
N GLU A 283 -25.08 29.22 -39.09
CA GLU A 283 -26.43 29.57 -38.65
C GLU A 283 -26.90 28.55 -37.61
N PHE A 284 -27.42 29.02 -36.49
CA PHE A 284 -27.89 28.20 -35.38
C PHE A 284 -29.37 28.47 -35.09
N GLU A 285 -30.10 27.47 -34.60
CA GLU A 285 -31.48 27.68 -34.17
C GLU A 285 -31.60 28.54 -32.90
N SER A 286 -32.83 28.89 -32.53
CA SER A 286 -33.11 29.73 -31.36
C SER A 286 -32.64 29.05 -30.07
N GLY A 287 -31.82 29.75 -29.29
CA GLY A 287 -31.25 29.24 -28.03
C GLY A 287 -29.72 29.20 -28.02
N ILE A 288 -29.07 29.39 -29.17
CA ILE A 288 -27.61 29.50 -29.29
C ILE A 288 -27.24 30.95 -29.59
N THR A 289 -26.23 31.47 -28.89
CA THR A 289 -25.79 32.88 -29.04
C THR A 289 -24.31 32.95 -29.44
N PRO A 290 -23.93 33.66 -30.51
CA PRO A 290 -24.80 34.34 -31.48
C PRO A 290 -25.54 33.34 -32.40
N ALA A 291 -26.70 33.74 -32.92
CA ALA A 291 -27.50 32.91 -33.84
C ALA A 291 -26.86 32.72 -35.24
N SER A 292 -25.85 33.51 -35.58
CA SER A 292 -25.08 33.38 -36.82
C SER A 292 -23.66 33.93 -36.68
N SER A 293 -22.71 33.40 -37.46
CA SER A 293 -21.33 33.91 -37.52
C SER A 293 -20.68 33.67 -38.89
N GLN A 294 -19.78 34.56 -39.29
CA GLN A 294 -18.96 34.44 -40.51
C GLN A 294 -17.50 34.04 -40.22
N GLU A 295 -17.17 33.77 -38.95
CA GLU A 295 -15.85 33.28 -38.56
C GLU A 295 -15.70 31.80 -38.96
N GLN A 296 -14.47 31.39 -39.26
CA GLN A 296 -14.17 29.98 -39.54
C GLN A 296 -14.52 29.08 -38.36
N ASN A 297 -14.19 29.52 -37.13
CA ASN A 297 -14.39 28.77 -35.89
C ASN A 297 -15.18 29.62 -34.87
N PRO A 298 -16.50 29.81 -35.04
CA PRO A 298 -17.27 30.73 -34.22
C PRO A 298 -17.33 30.27 -32.77
N GLN A 299 -17.12 31.20 -31.84
CA GLN A 299 -17.42 31.01 -30.42
C GLN A 299 -18.91 31.23 -30.17
N VAL A 300 -19.56 30.27 -29.54
CA VAL A 300 -20.99 30.28 -29.23
C VAL A 300 -21.23 29.87 -27.77
N SER A 301 -22.34 30.32 -27.21
CA SER A 301 -22.83 29.90 -25.89
C SER A 301 -24.11 29.06 -26.04
N ALA A 302 -24.15 27.92 -25.36
CA ALA A 302 -25.32 27.04 -25.33
C ALA A 302 -26.40 27.59 -24.40
N GLY A 303 -27.64 27.68 -24.90
CA GLY A 303 -28.83 27.92 -24.09
C GLY A 303 -29.36 26.63 -23.46
N ALA A 304 -30.68 26.48 -23.45
CA ALA A 304 -31.36 25.40 -22.74
C ALA A 304 -30.97 23.98 -23.21
N ALA A 305 -30.97 23.01 -22.29
CA ALA A 305 -30.73 21.61 -22.61
C ALA A 305 -31.69 21.04 -23.68
N GLY A 306 -31.17 20.22 -24.58
CA GLY A 306 -31.93 19.63 -25.68
C GLY A 306 -31.10 19.29 -26.92
N VAL A 307 -31.78 18.83 -27.97
CA VAL A 307 -31.18 18.66 -29.30
C VAL A 307 -31.33 19.97 -30.05
N HIS A 308 -30.21 20.53 -30.49
CA HIS A 308 -30.17 21.76 -31.27
C HIS A 308 -29.66 21.47 -32.68
N SER A 309 -30.14 22.23 -33.66
CA SER A 309 -29.70 22.15 -35.06
C SER A 309 -28.85 23.37 -35.47
N GLY A 310 -27.91 23.12 -36.37
CA GLY A 310 -27.06 24.13 -36.99
C GLY A 310 -26.86 23.85 -38.47
N LYS A 311 -26.52 24.91 -39.21
CA LYS A 311 -26.18 24.84 -40.63
C LYS A 311 -24.88 25.59 -40.88
N LEU A 312 -23.93 24.91 -41.51
CA LEU A 312 -22.71 25.50 -42.03
C LEU A 312 -22.83 25.65 -43.55
N THR A 313 -22.60 26.85 -44.06
CA THR A 313 -22.40 27.12 -45.48
C THR A 313 -20.94 27.51 -45.69
N VAL A 314 -20.21 26.73 -46.49
CA VAL A 314 -18.85 27.07 -46.94
C VAL A 314 -18.86 27.37 -48.43
N GLY A 315 -18.19 28.43 -48.83
CA GLY A 315 -18.17 28.92 -50.20
C GLY A 315 -16.79 29.24 -50.71
N ASN A 316 -16.67 29.21 -52.04
CA ASN A 316 -15.64 29.88 -52.79
C ASN A 316 -16.23 30.57 -54.03
N SER A 317 -15.37 31.19 -54.85
CA SER A 317 -15.78 31.82 -56.11
C SER A 317 -16.44 30.88 -57.13
N TYR A 318 -16.44 29.57 -56.87
CA TYR A 318 -16.95 28.53 -57.76
C TYR A 318 -18.24 27.86 -57.23
N GLY A 319 -18.68 28.19 -56.02
CA GLY A 319 -19.95 27.75 -55.46
C GLY A 319 -19.88 27.51 -53.95
N SER A 320 -21.02 27.13 -53.38
CA SER A 320 -21.15 26.84 -51.95
C SER A 320 -21.70 25.44 -51.67
N THR A 321 -21.39 24.93 -50.49
CA THR A 321 -21.92 23.69 -49.93
C THR A 321 -22.52 23.99 -48.56
N GLU A 322 -23.77 23.56 -48.39
CA GLU A 322 -24.45 23.56 -47.10
C GLU A 322 -24.28 22.20 -46.41
N TYR A 323 -24.10 22.23 -45.09
CA TYR A 323 -23.99 21.08 -44.21
C TYR A 323 -24.83 21.33 -42.96
N SER A 324 -25.95 20.62 -42.85
CA SER A 324 -26.79 20.64 -41.65
C SER A 324 -26.31 19.59 -40.66
N PHE A 325 -26.30 19.94 -39.38
CA PHE A 325 -25.91 19.06 -38.28
C PHE A 325 -26.80 19.28 -37.06
N ASN A 326 -26.87 18.27 -36.20
CA ASN A 326 -27.49 18.37 -34.89
C ASN A 326 -26.43 18.14 -33.82
N PHE A 327 -26.56 18.83 -32.69
CA PHE A 327 -25.73 18.62 -31.51
C PHE A 327 -26.59 18.64 -30.25
N ILE A 328 -26.08 18.06 -29.18
CA ILE A 328 -26.82 17.92 -27.92
C ILE A 328 -26.26 18.89 -26.89
N VAL A 329 -27.14 19.70 -26.31
CA VAL A 329 -26.86 20.46 -25.09
C VAL A 329 -27.35 19.62 -23.92
N LYS A 330 -26.44 19.14 -23.08
CA LYS A 330 -26.74 18.38 -21.87
C LYS A 330 -27.13 19.33 -20.75
N ALA A 331 -28.14 18.97 -19.96
CA ALA A 331 -28.51 19.74 -18.77
C ALA A 331 -27.34 19.77 -17.77
N ASN A 332 -27.13 20.92 -17.14
CA ASN A 332 -26.11 21.05 -16.10
C ASN A 332 -26.46 20.17 -14.89
N GLN A 333 -25.50 19.41 -14.36
CA GLN A 333 -25.68 18.66 -13.13
C GLN A 333 -25.07 19.42 -11.96
N ALA A 334 -25.75 19.40 -10.80
CA ALA A 334 -25.20 20.01 -9.61
C ALA A 334 -23.91 19.27 -9.17
N PRO A 335 -22.92 19.99 -8.61
CA PRO A 335 -21.71 19.37 -8.10
C PRO A 335 -22.05 18.38 -6.97
N ASN A 336 -21.16 17.43 -6.70
CA ASN A 336 -21.21 16.56 -5.53
C ASN A 336 -20.40 17.20 -4.38
N ALA A 337 -21.08 17.94 -3.50
CA ALA A 337 -20.46 18.57 -2.34
C ALA A 337 -19.97 17.53 -1.32
N GLN A 338 -18.72 17.66 -0.91
CA GLN A 338 -18.11 16.92 0.19
C GLN A 338 -17.66 17.92 1.25
N LEU A 339 -17.71 17.50 2.51
CA LEU A 339 -17.26 18.30 3.65
C LEU A 339 -16.63 17.37 4.67
N GLN A 340 -15.43 17.73 5.11
CA GLN A 340 -14.71 17.08 6.19
C GLN A 340 -14.41 18.10 7.28
N LEU A 341 -14.56 17.67 8.53
CA LEU A 341 -14.24 18.48 9.71
C LEU A 341 -12.99 17.90 10.38
N SER A 342 -12.05 18.77 10.76
CA SER A 342 -10.85 18.37 11.50
C SER A 342 -10.55 19.35 12.63
N PRO A 343 -10.69 18.94 13.91
CA PRO A 343 -11.28 17.67 14.36
C PRO A 343 -12.82 17.62 14.19
N PRO A 344 -13.46 16.44 14.14
CA PRO A 344 -14.91 16.30 13.99
C PRO A 344 -15.71 16.47 15.29
N SER A 345 -15.02 16.59 16.43
CA SER A 345 -15.57 16.89 17.75
C SER A 345 -14.44 17.33 18.69
N GLY A 346 -14.77 17.94 19.81
CA GLY A 346 -13.81 18.33 20.85
C GLY A 346 -14.42 19.34 21.82
N SER A 347 -13.66 19.83 22.79
CA SER A 347 -14.16 20.75 23.81
C SER A 347 -14.06 22.21 23.40
N ALA A 348 -14.94 23.06 23.93
CA ALA A 348 -14.87 24.50 23.70
C ALA A 348 -13.64 25.13 24.40
N PRO A 349 -12.93 26.10 23.79
CA PRO A 349 -13.09 26.56 22.40
C PRO A 349 -12.48 25.56 21.41
N LEU A 350 -13.28 25.08 20.46
CA LEU A 350 -12.85 24.11 19.45
C LEU A 350 -12.54 24.81 18.12
N ASN A 351 -11.25 24.89 17.74
CA ASN A 351 -10.87 25.35 16.40
C ASN A 351 -10.98 24.20 15.39
N VAL A 352 -11.89 24.32 14.42
CA VAL A 352 -12.18 23.29 13.41
C VAL A 352 -11.79 23.80 12.04
N THR A 353 -11.07 22.98 11.28
CA THR A 353 -10.90 23.15 9.84
C THR A 353 -12.06 22.48 9.11
N LEU A 354 -12.80 23.26 8.31
CA LEU A 354 -13.82 22.79 7.38
C LEU A 354 -13.17 22.68 6.00
N ASP A 355 -13.12 21.48 5.42
CA ASP A 355 -12.50 21.21 4.13
C ASP A 355 -13.50 20.58 3.15
N ALA A 356 -13.71 21.25 2.02
CA ALA A 356 -14.58 20.82 0.93
C ALA A 356 -13.79 20.41 -0.33
N GLY A 357 -12.46 20.25 -0.23
CA GLY A 357 -11.56 19.98 -1.35
C GLY A 357 -11.80 18.65 -2.08
N ALA A 358 -12.54 17.73 -1.47
CA ALA A 358 -12.98 16.49 -2.10
C ALA A 358 -14.26 16.63 -2.95
N SER A 359 -14.83 17.84 -3.03
CA SER A 359 -16.00 18.11 -3.87
C SER A 359 -15.66 17.96 -5.37
N THR A 360 -16.62 17.48 -6.16
CA THR A 360 -16.41 17.21 -7.59
C THR A 360 -17.60 17.67 -8.41
N ASP A 361 -17.36 17.96 -9.69
CA ASP A 361 -18.39 18.24 -10.68
C ASP A 361 -18.15 17.33 -11.91
N SER A 362 -19.22 16.73 -12.43
CA SER A 362 -19.15 15.68 -13.46
C SER A 362 -19.11 16.24 -14.89
N ASP A 363 -19.55 17.48 -15.06
CA ASP A 363 -19.75 18.14 -16.34
C ASP A 363 -19.25 19.59 -16.37
N GLY A 364 -18.58 20.03 -15.29
CA GLY A 364 -17.99 21.35 -15.14
C GLY A 364 -16.85 21.42 -14.13
N GLU A 365 -16.59 22.64 -13.66
CA GLU A 365 -15.60 22.96 -12.63
C GLU A 365 -16.29 23.73 -11.49
N ILE A 366 -15.83 23.53 -10.25
CA ILE A 366 -16.34 24.27 -9.09
C ILE A 366 -15.94 25.75 -9.19
N SER A 367 -16.85 26.67 -8.91
CA SER A 367 -16.59 28.11 -8.92
C SER A 367 -16.40 28.70 -7.52
N SER A 368 -17.18 28.24 -6.53
CA SER A 368 -17.19 28.83 -5.18
C SER A 368 -17.70 27.88 -4.10
N TYR A 369 -17.32 28.20 -2.86
CA TYR A 369 -17.77 27.55 -1.63
C TYR A 369 -18.38 28.59 -0.70
N GLU A 370 -19.61 28.37 -0.25
CA GLU A 370 -20.26 29.18 0.78
C GLU A 370 -20.37 28.34 2.05
N TRP A 371 -19.90 28.87 3.18
CA TRP A 371 -19.77 28.18 4.46
C TRP A 371 -20.83 28.69 5.43
N ASP A 372 -21.57 27.74 5.99
CA ASP A 372 -22.57 27.90 7.05
C ASP A 372 -21.98 27.21 8.30
N PHE A 373 -21.54 27.99 9.29
CA PHE A 373 -20.80 27.42 10.42
C PHE A 373 -21.71 26.79 11.47
N ASP A 374 -22.91 27.30 11.67
CA ASP A 374 -23.82 26.81 12.71
C ASP A 374 -24.92 25.87 12.18
N GLY A 375 -25.15 25.87 10.87
CA GLY A 375 -26.17 25.08 10.19
C GLY A 375 -27.54 25.75 10.15
N ASP A 376 -27.63 27.07 10.33
CA ASP A 376 -28.90 27.80 10.37
C ASP A 376 -29.48 28.12 8.97
N GLY A 377 -28.71 27.86 7.90
CA GLY A 377 -29.05 28.12 6.51
C GLY A 377 -28.62 29.49 5.98
N SER A 378 -28.03 30.34 6.84
CA SER A 378 -27.25 31.50 6.49
C SER A 378 -25.80 31.07 6.19
N TYR A 379 -25.12 31.80 5.31
CA TYR A 379 -23.74 31.49 4.95
C TYR A 379 -22.86 32.67 5.35
N GLU A 380 -22.04 32.48 6.38
CA GLU A 380 -21.24 33.54 7.00
C GLU A 380 -20.03 33.91 6.13
N GLN A 381 -19.56 32.97 5.31
CA GLN A 381 -18.33 33.15 4.53
C GLN A 381 -18.43 32.54 3.13
N THR A 382 -17.81 33.20 2.15
CA THR A 382 -17.66 32.69 0.78
C THR A 382 -16.18 32.66 0.39
N THR A 383 -15.73 31.55 -0.19
CA THR A 383 -14.39 31.40 -0.76
C THR A 383 -14.45 30.98 -2.24
N GLY A 384 -13.38 31.25 -2.99
CA GLY A 384 -13.27 30.86 -4.40
C GLY A 384 -12.64 29.47 -4.58
N LEU A 385 -12.60 28.98 -5.82
CA LEU A 385 -12.05 27.66 -6.20
C LEU A 385 -10.67 27.32 -5.57
N LEU A 386 -9.77 28.29 -5.42
CA LEU A 386 -8.42 28.06 -4.87
C LEU A 386 -8.36 27.96 -3.34
N GLN A 387 -9.49 28.12 -2.65
CA GLN A 387 -9.58 28.10 -1.19
C GLN A 387 -10.74 27.19 -0.74
N PRO A 388 -10.58 25.86 -0.89
CA PRO A 388 -11.63 24.89 -0.55
C PRO A 388 -11.71 24.59 0.95
N SER A 389 -11.02 25.34 1.82
CA SER A 389 -11.05 25.15 3.26
C SER A 389 -10.99 26.45 4.05
N VAL A 390 -11.58 26.42 5.24
CA VAL A 390 -11.65 27.54 6.20
C VAL A 390 -11.49 27.03 7.64
N GLN A 391 -11.04 27.89 8.56
CA GLN A 391 -11.00 27.60 9.99
C GLN A 391 -12.09 28.39 10.72
N HIS A 392 -12.76 27.75 11.67
CA HIS A 392 -13.76 28.37 12.54
C HIS A 392 -13.63 27.86 13.98
N THR A 393 -13.70 28.77 14.96
CA THR A 393 -13.61 28.41 16.38
C THR A 393 -14.99 28.44 17.04
N TYR A 394 -15.46 27.28 17.49
CA TYR A 394 -16.70 27.13 18.25
C TYR A 394 -16.40 27.33 19.74
N THR A 395 -16.83 28.46 20.31
CA THR A 395 -16.46 28.86 21.68
C THR A 395 -17.40 28.36 22.76
N GLU A 396 -18.54 27.77 22.39
CA GLU A 396 -19.54 27.27 23.34
C GLU A 396 -19.81 25.79 23.10
N GLN A 397 -20.04 25.05 24.20
CA GLN A 397 -20.53 23.68 24.16
C GLN A 397 -21.86 23.64 23.40
N GLY A 398 -22.00 22.69 22.48
CA GLY A 398 -23.22 22.55 21.70
C GLY A 398 -23.08 21.53 20.57
N SER A 399 -24.21 21.21 19.96
CA SER A 399 -24.23 20.47 18.70
C SER A 399 -24.45 21.47 17.56
N TYR A 400 -23.53 21.48 16.61
CA TYR A 400 -23.58 22.32 15.41
C TYR A 400 -23.76 21.40 14.19
N ASN A 401 -24.30 21.94 13.10
CA ASN A 401 -24.36 21.25 11.81
C ASN A 401 -23.70 22.08 10.70
N PRO A 402 -22.36 22.30 10.76
CA PRO A 402 -21.69 23.07 9.74
C PRO A 402 -21.97 22.50 8.35
N ALA A 403 -22.22 23.39 7.40
CA ALA A 403 -22.54 23.05 6.03
C ALA A 403 -21.72 23.87 5.04
N VAL A 404 -21.51 23.29 3.86
CA VAL A 404 -20.92 23.98 2.72
C VAL A 404 -21.88 23.88 1.54
N ARG A 405 -22.13 25.00 0.85
CA ARG A 405 -22.73 25.02 -0.48
C ARG A 405 -21.63 25.15 -1.51
N VAL A 406 -21.57 24.20 -2.41
CA VAL A 406 -20.62 24.18 -3.52
C VAL A 406 -21.38 24.57 -4.78
N THR A 407 -20.91 25.58 -5.49
CA THR A 407 -21.50 26.05 -6.76
C THR A 407 -20.51 25.85 -7.89
N ASP A 408 -20.98 25.34 -9.03
CA ASP A 408 -20.18 25.12 -10.23
C ASP A 408 -20.04 26.39 -11.10
N ASN A 409 -19.31 26.28 -12.21
CA ASN A 409 -19.09 27.36 -13.18
C ASN A 409 -20.29 27.61 -14.11
N LEU A 410 -21.32 26.77 -14.06
CA LEU A 410 -22.56 26.84 -14.83
C LEU A 410 -23.77 27.28 -13.96
N GLY A 411 -23.54 27.52 -12.67
CA GLY A 411 -24.47 28.07 -11.70
C GLY A 411 -25.32 27.05 -10.93
N ALA A 412 -25.12 25.73 -11.09
CA ALA A 412 -25.80 24.77 -10.21
C ALA A 412 -25.02 24.58 -8.91
N SER A 413 -25.72 24.17 -7.86
CA SER A 413 -25.15 24.06 -6.53
C SER A 413 -25.71 22.88 -5.74
N SER A 414 -24.91 22.33 -4.84
CA SER A 414 -25.37 21.35 -3.83
C SER A 414 -24.84 21.71 -2.45
N VAL A 415 -25.46 21.16 -1.40
CA VAL A 415 -25.11 21.42 -0.01
C VAL A 415 -24.71 20.12 0.67
N ARG A 416 -23.66 20.15 1.48
CA ARG A 416 -23.29 19.07 2.39
C ARG A 416 -23.13 19.60 3.81
N SER A 417 -23.80 18.97 4.76
CA SER A 417 -23.61 19.20 6.19
C SER A 417 -22.97 17.98 6.87
N VAL A 418 -22.26 18.25 7.96
CA VAL A 418 -21.65 17.23 8.82
C VAL A 418 -21.91 17.64 10.28
N PRO A 419 -22.40 16.75 11.15
CA PRO A 419 -22.60 17.09 12.56
C PRO A 419 -21.27 17.32 13.26
N LEU A 420 -21.22 18.34 14.11
CA LEU A 420 -20.10 18.67 14.99
C LEU A 420 -20.58 18.72 16.43
N SER A 421 -19.92 17.97 17.31
CA SER A 421 -20.20 17.99 18.74
C SER A 421 -19.08 18.74 19.46
N VAL A 422 -19.43 19.86 20.09
CA VAL A 422 -18.53 20.64 20.94
C VAL A 422 -18.88 20.37 22.40
N GLY A 423 -17.94 19.80 23.14
CA GLY A 423 -18.03 19.50 24.57
C GLY A 423 -17.86 20.73 25.45
N ALA A 424 -18.08 20.55 26.75
CA ALA A 424 -17.87 21.57 27.78
C ALA A 424 -16.44 22.12 27.72
N ALA A 425 -16.25 23.37 28.17
CA ALA A 425 -14.91 23.91 28.32
C ALA A 425 -14.12 23.08 29.34
N LEU A 426 -12.86 22.79 29.03
CA LEU A 426 -11.99 22.01 29.89
C LEU A 426 -11.67 22.79 31.17
N GLU A 427 -11.76 22.15 32.33
CA GLU A 427 -11.41 22.76 33.63
C GLU A 427 -9.93 22.57 34.01
N GLY A 428 -9.19 21.79 33.21
CA GLY A 428 -7.76 21.59 33.26
C GLY A 428 -7.27 20.91 31.97
N SER A 429 -5.99 21.08 31.60
CA SER A 429 -5.42 20.37 30.43
C SER A 429 -5.18 18.89 30.70
N TRP A 430 -4.96 18.50 31.95
CA TRP A 430 -4.69 17.12 32.37
C TRP A 430 -5.57 16.69 33.55
N ASN A 431 -6.06 15.46 33.51
CA ASN A 431 -6.55 14.74 34.69
C ASN A 431 -5.47 13.77 35.16
N LEU A 432 -4.90 14.01 36.35
CA LEU A 432 -4.13 13.01 37.09
C LEU A 432 -5.08 12.31 38.06
N MET A 433 -5.50 11.09 37.71
CA MET A 433 -6.43 10.26 38.46
C MET A 433 -5.64 9.24 39.27
N VAL A 434 -5.64 9.33 40.60
CA VAL A 434 -4.92 8.39 41.47
C VAL A 434 -5.93 7.54 42.24
N TRP A 435 -5.90 6.22 42.01
CA TRP A 435 -6.73 5.25 42.73
C TRP A 435 -5.91 4.57 43.82
N ILE A 436 -6.20 4.89 45.09
CA ILE A 436 -5.49 4.42 46.29
C ILE A 436 -6.35 3.36 46.99
N ALA A 437 -6.06 2.09 46.70
CA ALA A 437 -6.66 0.94 47.38
C ALA A 437 -5.82 0.58 48.61
N ALA A 438 -6.10 1.23 49.73
CA ALA A 438 -5.26 1.18 50.94
C ALA A 438 -6.00 0.62 52.15
N ASP A 439 -7.02 -0.21 51.93
CA ASP A 439 -7.61 -1.07 52.96
C ASP A 439 -6.76 -2.33 53.17
N ASN A 440 -5.50 -2.11 53.50
CA ASN A 440 -4.50 -3.15 53.73
C ASN A 440 -3.30 -2.55 54.50
N ASN A 441 -2.21 -3.31 54.63
CA ASN A 441 -1.04 -2.87 55.39
C ASN A 441 -0.24 -1.70 54.78
N LEU A 442 -0.66 -1.13 53.65
CA LEU A 442 -0.09 0.08 53.06
C LEU A 442 -0.84 1.36 53.47
N ALA A 443 -1.87 1.28 54.31
CA ALA A 443 -2.73 2.40 54.72
C ALA A 443 -2.01 3.71 55.09
N ASP A 444 -0.88 3.64 55.83
CA ASP A 444 -0.10 4.83 56.20
C ASP A 444 0.50 5.53 54.96
N PHE A 445 1.00 4.76 53.97
CA PHE A 445 1.62 5.30 52.76
C PHE A 445 0.60 5.95 51.83
N GLY A 446 -0.58 5.32 51.66
CA GLY A 446 -1.65 5.90 50.85
C GLY A 446 -2.14 7.25 51.41
N ALA A 447 -2.16 7.41 52.73
CA ALA A 447 -2.47 8.69 53.36
C ALA A 447 -1.37 9.74 53.17
N GLU A 448 -0.09 9.32 53.24
CA GLU A 448 1.07 10.20 53.00
C GLU A 448 1.11 10.71 51.55
N ASP A 449 0.82 9.86 50.57
CA ASP A 449 0.80 10.25 49.15
C ASP A 449 -0.29 11.28 48.84
N ILE A 450 -1.45 11.20 49.52
CA ILE A 450 -2.47 12.23 49.40
C ILE A 450 -1.97 13.57 49.97
N GLU A 451 -1.22 13.57 51.08
CA GLU A 451 -0.59 14.80 51.58
C GLU A 451 0.46 15.36 50.61
N GLU A 452 1.20 14.50 49.91
CA GLU A 452 2.12 14.93 48.85
C GLU A 452 1.38 15.62 47.70
N LEU A 453 0.25 15.06 47.28
CA LEU A 453 -0.64 15.65 46.27
C LEU A 453 -1.23 17.00 46.76
N GLU A 454 -1.62 17.10 48.03
CA GLU A 454 -2.18 18.31 48.65
C GLU A 454 -1.19 19.47 48.74
N GLN A 455 0.12 19.22 48.80
CA GLN A 455 1.13 20.30 48.77
C GLN A 455 1.02 21.16 47.50
N PHE A 456 0.47 20.60 46.42
CA PHE A 456 0.29 21.25 45.13
C PHE A 456 -1.17 21.63 44.89
N GLY A 457 -2.08 20.65 45.01
CA GLY A 457 -3.48 20.82 44.67
C GLY A 457 -3.74 21.01 43.16
N SER A 458 -5.01 20.93 42.78
CA SER A 458 -5.47 21.15 41.40
C SER A 458 -5.38 22.64 41.01
N ASP A 459 -5.06 22.91 39.74
CA ASP A 459 -5.01 24.25 39.15
C ASP A 459 -5.63 24.29 37.74
N GLU A 460 -5.38 25.35 36.97
CA GLU A 460 -5.92 25.54 35.61
C GLU A 460 -5.31 24.60 34.55
N ASN A 461 -4.19 23.95 34.87
CA ASN A 461 -3.47 23.07 33.97
C ASN A 461 -3.67 21.60 34.34
N ILE A 462 -3.78 21.28 35.63
CA ILE A 462 -3.93 19.91 36.11
C ILE A 462 -5.05 19.79 37.15
N ASN A 463 -5.96 18.86 36.90
CA ASN A 463 -6.86 18.33 37.91
C ASN A 463 -6.18 17.14 38.59
N ILE A 464 -5.96 17.26 39.89
CA ILE A 464 -5.50 16.16 40.73
C ILE A 464 -6.73 15.53 41.37
N LEU A 465 -7.08 14.33 40.92
CA LEU A 465 -8.30 13.62 41.28
C LEU A 465 -7.90 12.33 41.99
N VAL A 466 -8.39 12.12 43.22
CA VAL A 466 -8.01 10.97 44.03
C VAL A 466 -9.25 10.22 44.48
N GLY A 467 -9.28 8.92 44.20
CA GLY A 467 -10.24 7.98 44.78
C GLY A 467 -9.50 7.11 45.79
N TYR A 468 -9.95 7.08 47.05
CA TYR A 468 -9.24 6.31 48.07
C TYR A 468 -10.17 5.59 49.05
N ASP A 469 -9.72 4.42 49.48
CA ASP A 469 -10.20 3.67 50.64
C ASP A 469 -9.00 3.38 51.54
N ILE A 470 -8.95 4.00 52.72
CA ILE A 470 -7.84 3.87 53.67
C ILE A 470 -8.41 3.34 54.99
N ASP A 471 -7.83 2.27 55.52
CA ASP A 471 -8.24 1.76 56.83
C ASP A 471 -7.47 2.43 57.97
N PRO A 472 -8.11 3.23 58.82
CA PRO A 472 -7.46 3.78 60.00
C PRO A 472 -7.01 2.73 61.01
N THR A 473 -7.46 1.46 60.93
CA THR A 473 -7.00 0.38 61.82
C THR A 473 -5.61 -0.16 61.46
N TRP A 474 -5.19 -0.01 60.21
CA TRP A 474 -3.85 -0.37 59.74
C TRP A 474 -2.80 0.73 60.01
N MET A 475 -3.24 1.94 60.36
CA MET A 475 -2.37 3.12 60.51
C MET A 475 -1.64 3.21 61.86
N TRP A 476 -0.38 3.64 61.83
CA TRP A 476 0.38 3.98 63.05
C TRP A 476 -0.13 5.26 63.71
N GLN A 477 -0.65 6.20 62.93
CA GLN A 477 -1.26 7.44 63.39
C GLN A 477 -2.54 7.73 62.58
N PRO A 478 -3.69 7.99 63.23
CA PRO A 478 -4.93 8.22 62.50
C PRO A 478 -4.91 9.59 61.80
N TYR A 479 -5.26 9.60 60.51
CA TYR A 479 -5.47 10.82 59.73
C TYR A 479 -6.92 11.28 59.82
N ALA A 480 -7.16 12.59 59.83
CA ALA A 480 -8.51 13.10 59.61
C ALA A 480 -8.90 12.89 58.13
N GLY A 481 -10.13 12.41 57.86
CA GLY A 481 -10.62 12.18 56.50
C GLY A 481 -10.46 10.74 55.97
N THR A 482 -10.06 9.79 56.82
CA THR A 482 -9.99 8.34 56.49
C THR A 482 -11.14 7.53 57.11
N ASP A 483 -12.20 8.17 57.62
CA ASP A 483 -13.35 7.48 58.21
C ASP A 483 -14.32 6.90 57.16
N LYS A 484 -14.09 7.19 55.87
CA LYS A 484 -14.93 6.86 54.73
C LYS A 484 -14.07 6.65 53.49
N VAL A 485 -14.70 6.10 52.45
CA VAL A 485 -14.17 6.10 51.09
C VAL A 485 -14.50 7.42 50.42
N HIS A 486 -13.59 7.98 49.65
CA HIS A 486 -13.74 9.31 49.08
C HIS A 486 -13.30 9.39 47.63
N PHE A 487 -14.04 10.17 46.83
CA PHE A 487 -13.56 10.71 45.55
C PHE A 487 -13.38 12.21 45.73
N ILE A 488 -12.16 12.71 45.58
CA ILE A 488 -11.83 14.11 45.83
C ILE A 488 -11.09 14.72 44.66
N ARG A 489 -11.41 15.99 44.37
CA ARG A 489 -10.51 16.89 43.67
C ARG A 489 -9.63 17.55 44.71
N VAL A 490 -8.34 17.25 44.65
CA VAL A 490 -7.36 17.68 45.64
C VAL A 490 -7.21 19.20 45.52
N VAL A 491 -7.35 19.88 46.66
CA VAL A 491 -7.06 21.31 46.81
C VAL A 491 -5.80 21.47 47.62
N LYS A 492 -5.11 22.60 47.45
CA LYS A 492 -3.88 22.84 48.18
C LYS A 492 -4.13 22.90 49.69
N ASP A 493 -3.57 21.95 50.43
CA ASP A 493 -3.60 21.85 51.89
C ASP A 493 -2.20 21.43 52.39
N THR A 494 -1.79 21.94 53.54
CA THR A 494 -0.52 21.57 54.18
C THR A 494 -0.74 21.24 55.65
N THR A 495 -1.97 20.89 56.02
CA THR A 495 -2.35 20.51 57.38
C THR A 495 -1.88 19.07 57.60
N PRO A 496 -0.90 18.83 58.48
CA PRO A 496 -0.37 17.49 58.67
C PRO A 496 -1.41 16.56 59.33
N PHE A 497 -1.35 15.29 58.95
CA PHE A 497 -2.22 14.19 59.36
C PHE A 497 -3.71 14.42 59.06
N SER A 498 -4.01 15.05 57.92
CA SER A 498 -5.37 15.44 57.55
C SER A 498 -5.56 15.51 56.04
N ILE A 499 -6.53 14.78 55.52
CA ILE A 499 -6.96 14.85 54.12
C ILE A 499 -8.17 15.78 53.98
N ASN A 500 -8.09 16.76 53.08
CA ASN A 500 -9.14 17.72 52.82
C ASN A 500 -10.23 17.17 51.89
N THR A 501 -11.28 16.63 52.52
CA THR A 501 -12.41 16.04 51.79
C THR A 501 -13.51 17.04 51.41
N THR A 502 -13.41 18.30 51.84
CA THR A 502 -14.47 19.32 51.66
C THR A 502 -14.07 20.50 50.78
N GLY A 503 -12.88 20.46 50.19
CA GLY A 503 -12.30 21.53 49.39
C GLY A 503 -13.01 21.84 48.09
N ASP A 504 -13.70 20.86 47.50
CA ASP A 504 -14.41 20.98 46.23
C ASP A 504 -15.85 20.44 46.36
N PRO A 505 -16.89 21.16 45.89
CA PRO A 505 -18.28 20.73 46.02
C PRO A 505 -18.63 19.46 45.23
N ALA A 506 -17.81 19.05 44.25
CA ALA A 506 -18.02 17.81 43.50
C ALA A 506 -17.50 16.56 44.23
N ASN A 507 -16.76 16.73 45.33
CA ASN A 507 -16.23 15.64 46.15
C ASN A 507 -17.36 14.72 46.67
N GLN A 508 -17.12 13.41 46.62
CA GLN A 508 -18.05 12.39 47.07
C GLN A 508 -17.47 11.60 48.25
N SER A 509 -18.35 11.03 49.07
CA SER A 509 -17.95 10.18 50.20
C SER A 509 -18.92 9.02 50.34
N PHE A 510 -18.39 7.84 50.60
CA PHE A 510 -19.14 6.59 50.70
C PHE A 510 -18.86 5.91 52.04
N PRO A 511 -19.81 5.12 52.59
CA PRO A 511 -19.52 4.29 53.75
C PRO A 511 -18.40 3.29 53.45
N ARG A 512 -17.45 3.13 54.37
CA ARG A 512 -16.34 2.18 54.26
C ARG A 512 -16.77 0.72 54.43
N SER A 513 -17.66 0.43 55.37
CA SER A 513 -18.09 -0.95 55.63
C SER A 513 -18.70 -1.60 54.38
N GLY A 514 -18.07 -2.68 53.93
CA GLY A 514 -18.45 -3.45 52.74
C GLY A 514 -18.13 -2.79 51.40
N TYR A 515 -17.34 -1.70 51.38
CA TYR A 515 -16.73 -1.20 50.16
C TYR A 515 -15.52 -2.08 49.84
N ASN A 516 -15.28 -2.41 48.57
CA ASN A 516 -14.10 -3.18 48.16
C ASN A 516 -13.35 -2.35 47.11
N SER A 517 -12.23 -1.77 47.50
CA SER A 517 -11.37 -0.93 46.67
C SER A 517 -10.57 -1.70 45.61
N ALA A 518 -10.43 -3.02 45.74
CA ALA A 518 -9.92 -3.89 44.69
C ALA A 518 -10.97 -4.17 43.60
N SER A 519 -12.27 -3.89 43.81
CA SER A 519 -13.33 -4.16 42.83
C SER A 519 -13.16 -3.37 41.52
N PRO A 520 -13.09 -4.02 40.34
CA PRO A 520 -13.01 -3.32 39.05
C PRO A 520 -14.14 -2.32 38.79
N ALA A 521 -15.33 -2.61 39.31
CA ALA A 521 -16.49 -1.72 39.15
C ALA A 521 -16.32 -0.40 39.94
N ASN A 522 -15.59 -0.44 41.06
CA ASN A 522 -15.33 0.74 41.87
C ASN A 522 -14.24 1.62 41.23
N VAL A 523 -13.20 1.00 40.65
CA VAL A 523 -12.21 1.70 39.81
C VAL A 523 -12.90 2.40 38.63
N ARG A 524 -13.78 1.68 37.93
CA ARG A 524 -14.57 2.26 36.83
C ARG A 524 -15.45 3.43 37.30
N SER A 525 -16.11 3.29 38.44
CA SER A 525 -16.98 4.34 38.99
C SER A 525 -16.20 5.61 39.32
N PHE A 526 -14.96 5.49 39.81
CA PHE A 526 -14.07 6.62 40.03
C PHE A 526 -13.68 7.32 38.73
N VAL A 527 -13.26 6.56 37.71
CA VAL A 527 -12.91 7.15 36.40
C VAL A 527 -14.11 7.83 35.75
N ASP A 528 -15.30 7.23 35.80
CA ASP A 528 -16.53 7.83 35.29
C ASP A 528 -16.86 9.14 36.05
N TRP A 529 -16.65 9.18 37.37
CA TRP A 529 -16.80 10.41 38.16
C TRP A 529 -15.79 11.49 37.75
N CYS A 530 -14.52 11.13 37.55
CA CYS A 530 -13.49 12.06 37.08
C CYS A 530 -13.90 12.69 35.74
N ASN A 531 -14.25 11.85 34.76
CA ASN A 531 -14.61 12.30 33.42
C ASN A 531 -15.90 13.12 33.37
N ALA A 532 -16.88 12.79 34.23
CA ALA A 532 -18.16 13.50 34.26
C ALA A 532 -18.06 14.88 34.92
N ASN A 533 -17.20 15.05 35.93
CA ASN A 533 -17.12 16.28 36.71
C ASN A 533 -15.96 17.18 36.29
N PHE A 534 -14.88 16.61 35.75
CA PHE A 534 -13.64 17.33 35.43
C PHE A 534 -13.14 16.92 34.04
N PRO A 535 -13.82 17.30 32.95
CA PRO A 535 -13.33 16.99 31.62
C PRO A 535 -11.98 17.66 31.35
N ALA A 536 -11.00 16.89 30.86
CA ALA A 536 -9.66 17.33 30.48
C ALA A 536 -9.29 16.81 29.08
N GLU A 537 -8.28 17.42 28.45
CA GLU A 537 -7.77 16.98 27.15
C GLU A 537 -6.99 15.67 27.26
N HIS A 538 -6.22 15.55 28.35
CA HIS A 538 -5.37 14.41 28.62
C HIS A 538 -5.73 13.74 29.95
N SER A 539 -5.47 12.44 30.05
CA SER A 539 -5.75 11.64 31.23
C SER A 539 -4.62 10.68 31.57
N CYS A 540 -4.24 10.69 32.86
CA CYS A 540 -3.29 9.76 33.46
C CYS A 540 -4.01 9.03 34.60
N LEU A 541 -4.07 7.71 34.54
CA LEU A 541 -4.58 6.87 35.62
C LEU A 541 -3.42 6.22 36.36
N VAL A 542 -3.31 6.46 37.66
CA VAL A 542 -2.38 5.79 38.56
C VAL A 542 -3.13 4.76 39.39
N LEU A 543 -2.70 3.50 39.31
CA LEU A 543 -3.16 2.42 40.17
C LEU A 543 -2.14 2.23 41.28
N TRP A 544 -2.56 2.51 42.52
CA TRP A 544 -1.73 2.48 43.71
C TRP A 544 -2.18 1.36 44.62
N ASP A 545 -1.29 0.40 44.88
CA ASP A 545 -1.42 -0.68 45.87
C ASP A 545 -0.18 -1.62 45.85
N HIS A 546 -0.28 -2.79 46.46
CA HIS A 546 0.53 -3.96 46.14
C HIS A 546 0.44 -4.32 44.65
N GLY A 547 1.52 -4.91 44.13
CA GLY A 547 1.55 -5.48 42.79
C GLY A 547 2.30 -6.80 42.73
N ASN A 548 1.91 -7.67 41.80
CA ASN A 548 2.61 -8.93 41.54
C ASN A 548 2.58 -9.34 40.05
N GLY A 549 2.62 -8.34 39.17
CA GLY A 549 2.68 -8.54 37.72
C GLY A 549 1.47 -9.27 37.16
N TRP A 550 1.70 -10.33 36.39
CA TRP A 550 0.68 -11.04 35.61
C TRP A 550 -0.19 -12.00 36.41
N ARG A 551 0.15 -12.33 37.66
CA ARG A 551 -0.54 -13.40 38.40
C ARG A 551 -2.03 -13.14 38.55
N LEU A 552 -2.84 -14.19 38.43
CA LEU A 552 -4.29 -14.14 38.55
C LEU A 552 -4.67 -14.70 39.91
N GLY A 553 -5.21 -13.87 40.81
CA GLY A 553 -5.55 -14.25 42.18
C GLY A 553 -6.35 -15.55 42.22
N GLY A 554 -5.85 -16.55 42.94
CA GLY A 554 -6.46 -17.87 43.00
C GLY A 554 -7.86 -17.81 43.63
N SER A 555 -8.89 -18.08 42.83
CA SER A 555 -10.27 -18.36 43.24
C SER A 555 -10.47 -19.78 43.83
N GLY A 556 -9.39 -20.43 44.26
CA GLY A 556 -9.43 -21.72 44.95
C GLY A 556 -9.17 -21.51 46.43
N GLU A 557 -10.10 -21.96 47.27
CA GLU A 557 -9.92 -22.08 48.73
C GLU A 557 -8.51 -22.64 49.06
N ARG A 558 -7.54 -21.78 49.35
CA ARG A 558 -6.51 -22.12 50.34
C ARG A 558 -7.13 -21.77 51.68
N PRO A 559 -7.58 -22.76 52.47
CA PRO A 559 -7.97 -22.47 53.82
C PRO A 559 -6.73 -21.93 54.54
N VAL A 560 -6.90 -20.82 55.25
CA VAL A 560 -5.93 -20.13 56.13
C VAL A 560 -5.38 -21.04 57.26
N SER A 561 -5.63 -22.36 57.20
CA SER A 561 -5.32 -23.34 58.23
C SER A 561 -4.01 -24.12 58.04
N SER A 562 -3.25 -23.93 56.95
CA SER A 562 -1.97 -24.65 56.76
C SER A 562 -0.72 -23.82 57.05
N ILE A 563 -0.88 -22.59 57.53
CA ILE A 563 0.21 -21.87 58.18
C ILE A 563 0.27 -22.44 59.61
N GLY A 564 1.45 -22.93 60.02
CA GLY A 564 1.73 -23.31 61.41
C GLY A 564 1.28 -22.22 62.40
N PRO A 565 1.23 -22.51 63.72
CA PRO A 565 0.50 -21.71 64.70
C PRO A 565 0.67 -20.23 64.38
N GLN A 566 -0.43 -19.62 63.94
CA GLN A 566 -0.52 -18.23 63.53
C GLN A 566 0.45 -17.44 64.43
N PRO A 567 1.40 -16.62 63.92
CA PRO A 567 1.73 -15.46 64.72
C PRO A 567 0.37 -14.85 64.98
N GLU A 568 -0.03 -14.83 66.25
CA GLU A 568 -1.31 -14.32 66.74
C GLU A 568 -1.86 -13.27 65.78
N PRO A 569 -3.17 -13.28 65.43
CA PRO A 569 -3.70 -12.26 64.52
C PRO A 569 -3.13 -10.93 65.00
N LEU A 570 -2.56 -10.10 64.13
CA LEU A 570 -2.04 -8.80 64.54
C LEU A 570 -3.13 -7.91 65.20
N ARG A 571 -4.35 -8.42 65.39
CA ARG A 571 -5.34 -7.99 66.38
C ARG A 571 -4.98 -8.20 67.86
N SER A 572 -4.01 -9.04 68.27
CA SER A 572 -3.75 -9.36 69.69
C SER A 572 -2.52 -8.69 70.31
N VAL A 573 -1.64 -8.06 69.51
CA VAL A 573 -0.63 -7.14 70.05
C VAL A 573 -1.29 -5.79 70.27
N ASN A 574 -1.93 -5.65 71.42
CA ASN A 574 -2.47 -4.41 71.97
C ASN A 574 -1.62 -3.18 71.55
N PRO A 575 -2.06 -2.32 70.59
CA PRO A 575 -1.26 -1.19 70.13
C PRO A 575 -1.13 -0.08 71.18
N LEU A 576 -1.79 -0.24 72.34
CA LEU A 576 -1.95 0.84 73.31
C LEU A 576 -0.74 1.08 74.22
N ASN A 577 0.32 0.26 74.19
CA ASN A 577 1.37 0.32 75.23
C ASN A 577 2.83 0.42 74.76
N SER A 578 3.11 0.95 73.56
CA SER A 578 4.39 1.63 73.28
C SER A 578 4.37 2.26 71.89
N ARG A 579 3.79 3.46 71.77
CA ARG A 579 3.87 4.25 70.53
C ARG A 579 5.35 4.49 70.17
N PRO A 580 5.88 4.01 69.02
CA PRO A 580 7.08 4.59 68.45
C PRO A 580 6.75 6.04 68.03
N LYS A 581 7.76 6.91 68.04
CA LYS A 581 7.62 8.32 67.63
C LYS A 581 7.19 8.42 66.15
N PRO A 582 6.58 9.56 65.73
CA PRO A 582 6.39 9.86 64.30
C PRO A 582 7.72 9.70 63.57
N ARG A 583 7.73 8.91 62.50
CA ARG A 583 8.90 8.70 61.66
C ARG A 583 8.94 9.82 60.62
N SER A 584 10.10 10.43 60.39
CA SER A 584 10.29 11.33 59.25
C SER A 584 10.30 10.54 57.94
N ARG A 585 10.08 11.21 56.79
CA ARG A 585 10.26 10.61 55.44
C ARG A 585 11.62 9.91 55.29
N GLU A 586 12.68 10.46 55.89
CA GLU A 586 14.02 9.83 55.95
C GLU A 586 14.05 8.51 56.75
N GLU A 587 13.18 8.33 57.75
CA GLU A 587 13.08 7.11 58.56
C GLU A 587 12.16 6.05 57.92
N LEU A 588 11.20 6.45 57.08
CA LEU A 588 10.27 5.57 56.36
C LEU A 588 10.86 5.02 55.05
N ARG A 589 11.72 5.82 54.41
CA ARG A 589 12.55 5.47 53.25
C ARG A 589 13.09 4.03 53.32
N GLY A 590 13.62 3.60 54.47
CA GLY A 590 14.21 2.28 54.71
C GLY A 590 13.27 1.07 54.80
N ILE A 591 11.95 1.25 54.77
CA ILE A 591 10.98 0.20 55.09
C ILE A 591 10.60 -0.55 53.81
N ARG A 592 10.89 -1.85 53.78
CA ARG A 592 10.31 -2.76 52.78
C ARG A 592 8.84 -3.02 53.15
N PRO A 593 7.88 -2.84 52.24
CA PRO A 593 6.53 -3.33 52.49
C PRO A 593 6.63 -4.84 52.73
N GLN A 594 6.06 -5.31 53.85
CA GLN A 594 5.87 -6.74 54.02
C GLN A 594 4.81 -7.14 53.01
N ILE A 595 5.23 -7.84 51.95
CA ILE A 595 4.34 -8.48 50.98
C ILE A 595 3.34 -9.29 51.82
N MET A 596 2.06 -8.88 51.82
CA MET A 596 1.04 -9.45 52.73
C MET A 596 0.97 -10.97 52.61
N THR A 597 1.23 -11.51 51.42
CA THR A 597 1.59 -12.90 51.16
C THR A 597 2.23 -12.99 49.75
N ARG A 598 3.06 -14.01 49.49
CA ARG A 598 3.56 -14.37 48.13
C ARG A 598 2.43 -14.71 47.12
N ASP A 599 1.17 -14.50 47.53
CA ASP A 599 -0.08 -14.84 46.89
C ASP A 599 -0.90 -13.58 46.49
N ALA A 600 -0.43 -12.34 46.75
CA ALA A 600 -0.99 -11.13 46.12
C ALA A 600 -0.89 -11.25 44.59
N SER A 601 -1.90 -10.83 43.84
CA SER A 601 -2.02 -11.07 42.39
C SER A 601 -2.55 -9.82 41.69
N GLY A 602 -2.10 -9.53 40.47
CA GLY A 602 -2.44 -8.27 39.79
C GLY A 602 -1.93 -7.03 40.53
N VAL A 603 -2.76 -5.99 40.62
CA VAL A 603 -2.36 -4.62 41.02
C VAL A 603 -3.22 -3.96 42.11
N LEU A 604 -4.25 -4.65 42.64
CA LEU A 604 -5.10 -4.14 43.74
C LEU A 604 -5.53 -5.26 44.70
N ALA A 605 -5.53 -4.97 46.01
CA ALA A 605 -5.83 -5.85 47.13
C ALA A 605 -6.59 -5.12 48.28
N ASP A 606 -7.61 -5.75 48.82
CA ASP A 606 -8.51 -5.17 49.84
C ASP A 606 -8.86 -6.19 50.94
N ASP A 607 -8.75 -5.79 52.22
CA ASP A 607 -8.99 -6.64 53.40
C ASP A 607 -10.33 -6.32 54.13
N SER A 608 -11.32 -5.75 53.43
CA SER A 608 -12.59 -5.31 54.01
C SER A 608 -13.41 -6.46 54.64
N ASP A 609 -13.45 -6.49 55.97
CA ASP A 609 -14.37 -7.29 56.80
C ASP A 609 -14.43 -8.82 56.49
N GLY A 610 -13.44 -9.38 55.78
CA GLY A 610 -13.45 -10.72 55.18
C GLY A 610 -12.07 -11.29 54.81
N PRO A 611 -11.97 -12.33 53.94
CA PRO A 611 -10.69 -12.74 53.36
C PRO A 611 -10.18 -11.69 52.35
N LEU A 612 -8.87 -11.54 52.23
CA LEU A 612 -8.19 -10.62 51.30
C LEU A 612 -8.73 -10.81 49.86
N ASP A 613 -9.43 -9.79 49.36
CA ASP A 613 -9.92 -9.71 47.99
C ASP A 613 -8.80 -9.15 47.10
N ILE A 614 -8.51 -9.82 45.99
CA ILE A 614 -7.43 -9.49 45.07
C ILE A 614 -7.96 -9.53 43.64
N THR A 615 -7.61 -8.53 42.82
CA THR A 615 -8.16 -8.38 41.48
C THR A 615 -7.13 -8.60 40.38
N SER A 616 -7.51 -9.38 39.36
CA SER A 616 -6.66 -9.58 38.18
C SER A 616 -6.63 -8.35 37.27
N ASN A 617 -5.50 -8.17 36.59
CA ASN A 617 -5.30 -7.14 35.57
C ASN A 617 -6.39 -7.20 34.49
N ALA A 618 -6.66 -8.38 33.93
CA ALA A 618 -7.73 -8.60 32.97
C ALA A 618 -9.12 -8.11 33.43
N SER A 619 -9.43 -8.21 34.73
CA SER A 619 -10.72 -7.73 35.27
C SER A 619 -10.79 -6.20 35.32
N ILE A 620 -9.67 -5.54 35.67
CA ILE A 620 -9.55 -4.07 35.60
C ILE A 620 -9.68 -3.62 34.14
N VAL A 621 -8.94 -4.25 33.24
CA VAL A 621 -8.96 -3.93 31.81
C VAL A 621 -10.38 -4.07 31.23
N ALA A 622 -11.08 -5.16 31.59
CA ALA A 622 -12.46 -5.38 31.17
C ALA A 622 -13.42 -4.30 31.69
N ALA A 623 -13.27 -3.85 32.93
CA ALA A 623 -14.13 -2.80 33.51
C ALA A 623 -13.89 -1.42 32.90
N LEU A 624 -12.64 -1.13 32.51
CA LEU A 624 -12.25 0.13 31.86
C LEU A 624 -12.44 0.11 30.33
N SER A 625 -12.87 -1.02 29.76
CA SER A 625 -13.11 -1.15 28.33
C SER A 625 -14.04 -0.05 27.79
N GLY A 626 -13.68 0.47 26.61
CA GLY A 626 -14.35 1.59 25.95
C GLY A 626 -13.88 2.99 26.40
N LEU A 627 -12.94 3.06 27.35
CA LEU A 627 -12.21 4.27 27.70
C LEU A 627 -10.81 4.24 27.07
N HIS A 628 -10.17 5.41 26.99
CA HIS A 628 -8.79 5.59 26.54
C HIS A 628 -8.08 6.55 27.48
N PHE A 629 -6.83 6.27 27.82
CA PHE A 629 -5.97 7.09 28.65
C PHE A 629 -4.68 7.44 27.90
N ASP A 630 -4.12 8.63 28.12
CA ASP A 630 -2.79 8.94 27.61
C ASP A 630 -1.75 8.08 28.34
N ILE A 631 -1.92 7.90 29.65
CA ILE A 631 -0.99 7.17 30.51
C ILE A 631 -1.74 6.28 31.50
N ILE A 632 -1.30 5.03 31.66
CA ILE A 632 -1.56 4.24 32.86
C ILE A 632 -0.24 4.02 33.59
N ALA A 633 -0.17 4.44 34.85
CA ALA A 633 1.01 4.30 35.70
C ALA A 633 0.71 3.37 36.87
N PHE A 634 1.68 2.54 37.23
CA PHE A 634 1.56 1.57 38.30
C PHE A 634 2.46 1.97 39.46
N ASP A 635 1.83 2.52 40.51
CA ASP A 635 2.47 2.70 41.80
C ASP A 635 2.34 1.41 42.60
N ALA A 636 2.93 0.35 42.04
CA ALA A 636 2.78 -1.03 42.47
C ALA A 636 3.96 -1.90 41.99
N CYS A 637 4.32 -2.90 42.78
CA CYS A 637 5.45 -3.80 42.51
C CYS A 637 5.24 -4.65 41.25
N ASN A 638 6.33 -4.97 40.54
CA ASN A 638 6.38 -6.03 39.51
C ASN A 638 5.45 -5.83 38.31
N MET A 639 5.01 -4.60 38.04
CA MET A 639 4.11 -4.32 36.90
C MET A 639 4.85 -4.14 35.57
N GLY A 640 6.18 -4.01 35.61
CA GLY A 640 7.07 -3.95 34.44
C GLY A 640 7.36 -5.32 33.83
N HIS A 641 6.35 -6.17 33.73
CA HIS A 641 6.41 -7.46 33.05
C HIS A 641 5.65 -7.37 31.72
N VAL A 642 6.20 -7.91 30.64
CA VAL A 642 5.58 -7.81 29.30
C VAL A 642 4.15 -8.35 29.29
N GLU A 643 3.87 -9.39 30.07
CA GLU A 643 2.54 -9.97 30.20
C GLU A 643 1.52 -8.98 30.77
N ALA A 644 1.89 -8.27 31.84
CA ALA A 644 1.02 -7.29 32.48
C ALA A 644 0.84 -6.05 31.59
N LEU A 645 1.92 -5.54 31.02
CA LEU A 645 1.88 -4.36 30.14
C LEU A 645 1.03 -4.60 28.89
N TYR A 646 1.08 -5.82 28.32
CA TYR A 646 0.28 -6.17 27.15
C TYR A 646 -1.23 -6.13 27.44
N GLU A 647 -1.67 -6.54 28.64
CA GLU A 647 -3.09 -6.50 29.00
C GLU A 647 -3.65 -5.07 29.03
N TYR A 648 -2.87 -4.09 29.49
CA TYR A 648 -3.31 -2.69 29.58
C TYR A 648 -3.08 -1.88 28.30
N SER A 649 -2.23 -2.37 27.38
CA SER A 649 -1.90 -1.69 26.12
C SER A 649 -3.12 -1.23 25.28
N PRO A 650 -4.27 -1.95 25.25
CA PRO A 650 -5.46 -1.48 24.53
C PRO A 650 -6.16 -0.27 25.14
N LEU A 651 -5.84 0.10 26.38
CA LEU A 651 -6.50 1.19 27.11
C LEU A 651 -5.71 2.50 27.09
N CYS A 652 -4.43 2.48 26.71
CA CYS A 652 -3.59 3.65 26.82
C CYS A 652 -2.49 3.77 25.78
N ASP A 653 -1.94 4.98 25.61
CA ASP A 653 -0.79 5.22 24.73
C ASP A 653 0.54 4.89 25.40
N TRP A 654 0.67 5.21 26.70
CA TRP A 654 1.89 5.02 27.48
C TRP A 654 1.64 4.28 28.79
N LEU A 655 2.61 3.48 29.20
CA LEU A 655 2.62 2.76 30.47
C LEU A 655 3.83 3.19 31.31
N VAL A 656 3.66 3.30 32.63
CA VAL A 656 4.78 3.53 33.55
C VAL A 656 4.81 2.44 34.61
N ALA A 657 5.91 1.71 34.71
CA ALA A 657 5.99 0.56 35.60
C ALA A 657 7.42 0.27 36.07
N SER A 658 7.53 -0.55 37.12
CA SER A 658 8.78 -1.07 37.68
C SER A 658 8.89 -2.57 37.41
N GLU A 659 10.05 -3.01 36.94
CA GLU A 659 10.41 -4.44 36.86
C GLU A 659 10.75 -4.99 38.27
N LEU A 660 11.12 -4.12 39.20
CA LEU A 660 11.45 -4.45 40.59
C LEU A 660 10.31 -4.12 41.57
N LEU A 661 10.54 -4.42 42.85
CA LEU A 661 9.71 -3.90 43.94
C LEU A 661 9.77 -2.36 44.00
N VAL A 662 8.63 -1.76 44.28
CA VAL A 662 8.50 -0.33 44.56
C VAL A 662 8.64 -0.09 46.08
N PRO A 663 9.34 0.97 46.53
CA PRO A 663 9.38 1.33 47.95
C PRO A 663 7.98 1.51 48.55
N GLY A 664 7.82 1.29 49.86
CA GLY A 664 6.52 1.42 50.53
C GLY A 664 5.82 2.78 50.31
N PRO A 665 6.54 3.92 50.38
CA PRO A 665 5.99 5.23 50.03
C PRO A 665 5.66 5.46 48.54
N GLY A 666 5.81 4.46 47.67
CA GLY A 666 5.39 4.56 46.27
C GLY A 666 6.11 5.62 45.44
N TYR A 667 5.35 6.30 44.59
CA TYR A 667 5.79 7.44 43.81
C TYR A 667 6.00 8.68 44.69
N ALA A 668 7.12 9.37 44.49
CA ALA A 668 7.35 10.68 45.10
C ALA A 668 6.52 11.77 44.39
N TYR A 669 5.22 11.83 44.67
CA TYR A 669 4.26 12.74 44.02
C TYR A 669 4.68 14.20 44.15
N ASP A 670 5.28 14.59 45.27
CA ASP A 670 5.77 15.95 45.47
C ASP A 670 6.93 16.33 44.53
N ARG A 671 7.83 15.40 44.21
CA ARG A 671 8.93 15.59 43.25
C ARG A 671 8.41 15.59 41.81
N LEU A 672 7.54 14.64 41.48
CA LEU A 672 6.85 14.53 40.20
C LEU A 672 6.12 15.84 39.88
N LEU A 673 5.22 16.29 40.75
CA LEU A 673 4.40 17.47 40.51
C LEU A 673 5.23 18.75 40.51
N GLN A 674 6.31 18.80 41.30
CA GLN A 674 7.27 19.90 41.21
C GLN A 674 7.87 19.99 39.80
N LYS A 675 8.30 18.86 39.20
CA LYS A 675 8.84 18.85 37.84
C LYS A 675 7.77 19.19 36.80
N TRP A 676 6.59 18.61 36.94
CA TRP A 676 5.45 18.84 36.05
C TRP A 676 5.07 20.32 36.01
N GLN A 677 4.88 20.98 37.15
CA GLN A 677 4.48 22.38 37.19
C GLN A 677 5.61 23.34 36.79
N GLN A 678 6.88 23.00 37.07
CA GLN A 678 8.02 23.83 36.65
C GLN A 678 8.30 23.72 35.15
N ASN A 679 8.05 22.55 34.57
CA ASN A 679 8.27 22.25 33.15
C ASN A 679 7.00 21.63 32.59
N PHE A 680 6.00 22.46 32.29
CA PHE A 680 4.74 21.99 31.75
C PHE A 680 5.00 21.05 30.55
N PRO A 681 4.51 19.81 30.58
CA PRO A 681 4.94 18.74 29.69
C PRO A 681 4.56 19.02 28.24
N ALA A 682 5.44 18.70 27.31
CA ALA A 682 5.19 18.84 25.88
C ALA A 682 4.45 17.61 25.28
N SER A 683 4.38 16.50 26.01
CA SER A 683 3.76 15.23 25.59
C SER A 683 3.44 14.34 26.79
N ALA A 684 2.59 13.33 26.58
CA ALA A 684 2.31 12.28 27.57
C ALA A 684 3.57 11.46 27.96
N GLU A 685 4.43 11.15 26.99
CA GLU A 685 5.75 10.54 27.23
C GLU A 685 6.58 11.35 28.25
N ALA A 686 6.59 12.69 28.11
CA ALA A 686 7.33 13.56 29.02
C ALA A 686 6.75 13.51 30.44
N VAL A 687 5.42 13.44 30.57
CA VAL A 687 4.76 13.21 31.87
C VAL A 687 5.21 11.87 32.46
N GLY A 688 5.22 10.80 31.66
CA GLY A 688 5.72 9.48 32.08
C GLY A 688 7.14 9.55 32.64
N SER A 689 8.02 10.34 32.01
CA SER A 689 9.40 10.51 32.47
C SER A 689 9.50 11.17 33.86
N PHE A 690 8.54 12.02 34.26
CA PHE A 690 8.52 12.65 35.58
C PHE A 690 8.22 11.66 36.71
N PHE A 691 7.43 10.61 36.45
CA PHE A 691 7.22 9.52 37.40
C PHE A 691 8.53 8.76 37.65
N VAL A 692 9.19 8.33 36.56
CA VAL A 692 10.49 7.63 36.63
C VAL A 692 11.52 8.49 37.37
N ASP A 693 11.61 9.76 37.01
CA ASP A 693 12.51 10.71 37.64
C ASP A 693 12.24 10.91 39.12
N GLY A 694 10.96 11.05 39.50
CA GLY A 694 10.55 11.26 40.88
C GLY A 694 11.02 10.13 41.79
N VAL A 695 10.78 8.88 41.36
CA VAL A 695 11.22 7.68 42.11
C VAL A 695 12.74 7.62 42.20
N ILE A 696 13.45 7.74 41.07
CA ILE A 696 14.91 7.55 41.09
C ILE A 696 15.64 8.70 41.81
N ASP A 697 15.16 9.94 41.70
CA ASP A 697 15.76 11.08 42.39
C ASP A 697 15.54 11.01 43.91
N GLU A 698 14.40 10.46 44.36
CA GLU A 698 14.08 10.31 45.77
C GLU A 698 14.79 9.11 46.42
N TYR A 699 14.78 7.94 45.77
CA TYR A 699 15.22 6.67 46.37
C TYR A 699 16.54 6.13 45.83
N GLY A 700 17.04 6.66 44.70
CA GLY A 700 18.18 6.05 43.97
C GLY A 700 19.52 6.08 44.70
N SER A 701 19.68 6.92 45.74
CA SER A 701 20.91 6.94 46.57
C SER A 701 20.91 5.90 47.70
N ASP A 702 19.75 5.35 48.05
CA ASP A 702 19.54 4.63 49.30
C ASP A 702 19.92 3.14 49.21
N PHE A 703 19.56 2.33 50.22
CA PHE A 703 19.99 0.92 50.30
C PHE A 703 19.28 -0.04 49.32
N TRP A 704 18.28 0.44 48.57
CA TRP A 704 17.42 -0.40 47.73
C TRP A 704 17.69 -0.19 46.24
N ASP A 705 17.55 -1.27 45.48
CA ASP A 705 17.54 -1.21 44.03
C ASP A 705 16.15 -0.84 43.55
N VAL A 706 16.06 0.28 42.83
CA VAL A 706 14.82 0.79 42.22
C VAL A 706 15.07 1.01 40.74
N ASN A 707 14.09 0.66 39.93
CA ASN A 707 14.05 0.97 38.50
C ASN A 707 12.64 1.37 38.12
N HIS A 708 12.49 2.19 37.08
CA HIS A 708 11.20 2.48 36.47
C HIS A 708 11.41 2.77 34.99
N ALA A 709 10.42 2.39 34.18
CA ALA A 709 10.42 2.60 32.75
C ALA A 709 9.10 3.21 32.27
N VAL A 710 9.19 3.96 31.17
CA VAL A 710 8.07 4.43 30.35
C VAL A 710 8.04 3.57 29.09
N PHE A 711 6.88 2.99 28.80
CA PHE A 711 6.66 2.12 27.65
C PHE A 711 5.62 2.70 26.71
N GLU A 712 5.83 2.52 25.41
CA GLU A 712 4.82 2.83 24.39
C GLU A 712 3.95 1.59 24.13
N SER A 713 2.63 1.68 24.34
CA SER A 713 1.72 0.53 24.23
C SER A 713 1.75 -0.14 22.85
N GLY A 714 1.82 0.65 21.78
CA GLY A 714 1.92 0.11 20.41
C GLY A 714 3.19 -0.70 20.16
N GLN A 715 4.28 -0.35 20.84
CA GLN A 715 5.54 -1.08 20.76
C GLN A 715 5.55 -2.33 21.65
N ILE A 716 4.81 -2.32 22.77
CA ILE A 716 4.55 -3.54 23.56
C ILE A 716 3.75 -4.55 22.73
N VAL A 717 2.71 -4.12 22.02
CA VAL A 717 1.97 -4.99 21.09
C VAL A 717 2.88 -5.58 20.01
N SER A 718 3.73 -4.74 19.40
CA SER A 718 4.70 -5.19 18.39
C SER A 718 5.74 -6.17 18.98
N LEU A 719 6.19 -5.95 20.22
CA LEU A 719 7.07 -6.87 20.92
C LEU A 719 6.40 -8.24 21.14
N VAL A 720 5.12 -8.26 21.51
CA VAL A 720 4.37 -9.51 21.69
C VAL A 720 4.26 -10.30 20.38
N ASP A 721 4.06 -9.63 19.25
CA ASP A 721 4.09 -10.29 17.92
C ASP A 721 5.46 -10.95 17.65
N GLU A 722 6.56 -10.26 17.94
CA GLU A 722 7.92 -10.83 17.77
C GLU A 722 8.20 -11.98 18.76
N LEU A 723 7.67 -11.91 19.99
CA LEU A 723 7.74 -13.00 20.95
C LEU A 723 6.90 -14.21 20.53
N ALA A 724 5.77 -14.00 19.85
CA ALA A 724 4.97 -15.07 19.27
C ALA A 724 5.75 -15.81 18.17
N ASP A 725 6.41 -15.08 17.28
CA ASP A 725 7.27 -15.65 16.24
C ASP A 725 8.47 -16.42 16.84
N LEU A 726 9.08 -15.88 17.90
CA LEU A 726 10.12 -16.57 18.66
C LEU A 726 9.57 -17.86 19.30
N ALA A 727 8.43 -17.79 19.98
CA ALA A 727 7.82 -18.94 20.64
C ALA A 727 7.48 -20.07 19.64
N ALA A 728 6.94 -19.71 18.47
CA ALA A 728 6.67 -20.65 17.39
C ALA A 728 7.94 -21.31 16.85
N ALA A 729 9.01 -20.52 16.63
CA ALA A 729 10.29 -21.01 16.14
C ALA A 729 10.97 -21.96 17.14
N VAL A 730 10.94 -21.63 18.44
CA VAL A 730 11.48 -22.47 19.52
C VAL A 730 10.68 -23.76 19.64
N THR A 731 9.35 -23.69 19.63
CA THR A 731 8.46 -24.86 19.70
C THR A 731 8.74 -25.85 18.56
N ALA A 732 8.91 -25.35 17.33
CA ALA A 732 9.22 -26.18 16.17
C ALA A 732 10.59 -26.90 16.27
N ASN A 733 11.49 -26.43 17.13
CA ASN A 733 12.85 -26.94 17.30
C ASN A 733 13.16 -27.40 18.74
N ALA A 734 12.12 -27.62 19.57
CA ALA A 734 12.26 -27.72 21.01
C ALA A 734 13.24 -28.79 21.48
N SER A 735 13.29 -29.96 20.82
CA SER A 735 14.22 -31.03 21.16
C SER A 735 15.70 -30.66 20.98
N ALA A 736 16.00 -29.79 20.01
CA ALA A 736 17.36 -29.32 19.75
C ALA A 736 17.74 -28.12 20.63
N GLU A 737 16.75 -27.31 20.98
CA GLU A 737 16.95 -26.01 21.63
C GLU A 737 16.75 -26.00 23.15
N SER A 738 16.12 -27.05 23.71
CA SER A 738 15.80 -27.15 25.14
C SER A 738 16.98 -26.81 26.07
N SER A 739 18.17 -27.36 25.80
CA SER A 739 19.36 -27.09 26.63
C SER A 739 19.85 -25.64 26.49
N ALA A 740 19.87 -25.09 25.28
CA ALA A 740 20.31 -23.72 25.03
C ALA A 740 19.37 -22.71 25.69
N PHE A 741 18.06 -22.91 25.55
CA PHE A 741 17.03 -22.08 26.19
C PHE A 741 17.13 -22.11 27.71
N LYS A 742 17.18 -23.31 28.32
CA LYS A 742 17.28 -23.46 29.78
C LYS A 742 18.58 -22.86 30.34
N ASN A 743 19.69 -23.02 29.64
CA ASN A 743 20.96 -22.41 30.03
C ASN A 743 20.90 -20.88 29.96
N ALA A 744 20.26 -20.33 28.92
CA ALA A 744 20.05 -18.89 28.80
C ALA A 744 19.13 -18.34 29.89
N MET A 745 18.02 -19.03 30.19
CA MET A 745 17.12 -18.68 31.28
C MET A 745 17.84 -18.65 32.64
N ASN A 746 18.61 -19.71 32.96
CA ASN A 746 19.32 -19.83 34.24
C ASN A 746 20.47 -18.82 34.43
N SER A 747 21.01 -18.27 33.33
CA SER A 747 22.08 -17.27 33.37
C SER A 747 21.58 -15.84 33.23
N SER A 748 20.26 -15.66 33.07
CA SER A 748 19.64 -14.35 32.97
C SER A 748 19.33 -13.77 34.33
N PHE A 749 19.39 -12.45 34.43
CA PHE A 749 19.10 -11.76 35.67
C PHE A 749 17.65 -12.01 36.09
N GLU A 750 17.47 -12.44 37.33
CA GLU A 750 16.19 -12.58 38.00
C GLU A 750 16.04 -11.39 38.95
N PRO A 751 15.13 -10.44 38.67
CA PRO A 751 14.95 -9.25 39.50
C PRO A 751 14.59 -9.59 40.95
N LEU A 752 13.83 -10.67 41.17
CA LEU A 752 13.45 -11.17 42.49
C LEU A 752 13.68 -12.68 42.59
N ASP A 753 14.64 -13.08 43.42
CA ASP A 753 15.01 -14.49 43.59
C ASP A 753 13.80 -15.41 43.84
N GLY A 754 13.54 -16.33 42.91
CA GLY A 754 12.54 -17.39 43.04
C GLY A 754 11.10 -17.02 42.63
N ASP A 755 10.90 -15.90 41.91
CA ASP A 755 9.59 -15.53 41.36
C ASP A 755 9.34 -16.09 39.94
N GLY A 756 10.41 -16.53 39.26
CA GLY A 756 10.36 -17.09 37.92
C GLY A 756 10.31 -16.04 36.81
N VAL A 757 10.55 -14.77 37.11
CA VAL A 757 10.64 -13.68 36.12
C VAL A 757 12.11 -13.39 35.83
N ARG A 758 12.41 -13.07 34.58
CA ARG A 758 13.77 -12.74 34.13
C ARG A 758 13.76 -11.45 33.33
N ASP A 759 14.86 -10.71 33.39
CA ASP A 759 15.09 -9.58 32.49
C ASP A 759 15.06 -10.08 31.04
N LEU A 760 14.09 -9.59 30.26
CA LEU A 760 13.80 -10.09 28.93
C LEU A 760 14.97 -9.87 27.97
N GLN A 761 15.59 -8.69 28.03
CA GLN A 761 16.71 -8.35 27.16
C GLN A 761 17.97 -9.17 27.50
N ALA A 762 18.23 -9.46 28.78
CA ALA A 762 19.30 -10.35 29.21
C ALA A 762 19.05 -11.78 28.73
N PHE A 763 17.81 -12.27 28.86
CA PHE A 763 17.42 -13.59 28.35
C PHE A 763 17.65 -13.73 26.86
N LEU A 764 17.13 -12.80 26.06
CA LEU A 764 17.31 -12.83 24.61
C LEU A 764 18.80 -12.78 24.23
N THR A 765 19.59 -11.97 24.92
CA THR A 765 21.05 -11.87 24.70
C THR A 765 21.76 -13.18 25.02
N ASN A 766 21.45 -13.78 26.16
CA ASN A 766 22.01 -15.06 26.56
C ASN A 766 21.57 -16.19 25.64
N TYR A 767 20.34 -16.14 25.12
CA TYR A 767 19.82 -17.17 24.25
C TYR A 767 20.44 -17.11 22.85
N ALA A 768 20.64 -15.91 22.30
CA ALA A 768 21.40 -15.72 21.06
C ALA A 768 22.83 -16.27 21.13
N ALA A 769 23.46 -16.21 22.30
CA ALA A 769 24.81 -16.75 22.51
C ALA A 769 24.86 -18.29 22.63
N GLN A 770 23.72 -18.93 22.90
CA GLN A 770 23.60 -20.37 23.15
C GLN A 770 22.94 -21.13 21.99
N SER A 771 22.03 -20.50 21.25
CA SER A 771 21.40 -21.12 20.08
C SER A 771 22.38 -21.27 18.93
N SER A 772 22.13 -22.26 18.07
CA SER A 772 22.86 -22.45 16.82
C SER A 772 21.91 -22.45 15.60
N ASN A 773 20.65 -22.08 15.84
CA ASN A 773 19.59 -22.11 14.84
C ASN A 773 19.34 -20.71 14.28
N SER A 774 19.71 -20.51 13.01
CA SER A 774 19.60 -19.21 12.34
C SER A 774 18.19 -18.61 12.30
N THR A 775 17.14 -19.45 12.33
CA THR A 775 15.75 -18.98 12.36
C THR A 775 15.41 -18.38 13.72
N ILE A 776 15.86 -19.04 14.79
CA ILE A 776 15.71 -18.57 16.16
C ILE A 776 16.58 -17.33 16.38
N ASP A 777 17.82 -17.30 15.89
CA ASP A 777 18.69 -16.11 15.98
C ASP A 777 18.05 -14.87 15.32
N THR A 778 17.33 -15.08 14.20
CA THR A 778 16.59 -14.01 13.52
C THR A 778 15.43 -13.50 14.39
N ALA A 779 14.61 -14.42 14.93
CA ALA A 779 13.50 -14.06 15.81
C ALA A 779 13.98 -13.40 17.12
N ILE A 780 15.08 -13.88 17.71
CA ILE A 780 15.70 -13.23 18.87
C ILE A 780 16.13 -11.81 18.52
N SER A 781 16.80 -11.60 17.38
CA SER A 781 17.26 -10.27 16.97
C SER A 781 16.09 -9.29 16.77
N ALA A 782 14.98 -9.76 16.22
CA ALA A 782 13.76 -8.96 16.05
C ALA A 782 13.14 -8.60 17.42
N ALA A 783 12.97 -9.58 18.30
CA ALA A 783 12.49 -9.36 19.66
C ALA A 783 13.39 -8.38 20.46
N GLN A 784 14.72 -8.48 20.36
CA GLN A 784 15.65 -7.54 21.00
C GLN A 784 15.46 -6.10 20.50
N GLY A 785 15.25 -5.93 19.19
CA GLY A 785 14.95 -4.61 18.61
C GLY A 785 13.62 -4.04 19.14
N SER A 786 12.60 -4.88 19.28
CA SER A 786 11.29 -4.48 19.80
C SER A 786 11.31 -4.17 21.29
N VAL A 787 12.08 -4.90 22.12
CA VAL A 787 12.28 -4.56 23.53
C VAL A 787 12.85 -3.15 23.66
N GLN A 788 13.92 -2.84 22.93
CA GLN A 788 14.54 -1.51 22.96
C GLN A 788 13.60 -0.42 22.47
N SER A 789 12.79 -0.70 21.44
CA SER A 789 11.83 0.25 20.89
C SER A 789 10.63 0.47 21.82
N SER A 790 10.30 -0.53 22.64
CA SER A 790 9.19 -0.44 23.59
C SER A 790 9.47 0.47 24.78
N ILE A 791 10.74 0.68 25.14
CA ILE A 791 11.16 1.49 26.28
C ILE A 791 11.56 2.88 25.78
N SER A 792 10.71 3.86 26.02
CA SER A 792 11.00 5.26 25.68
C SER A 792 11.98 5.89 26.68
N TYR A 793 11.79 5.60 27.97
CA TYR A 793 12.59 6.18 29.04
C TYR A 793 12.80 5.16 30.15
N PHE A 794 14.04 5.03 30.63
CA PHE A 794 14.39 4.09 31.70
C PHE A 794 15.49 4.67 32.57
N ARG A 795 15.30 4.53 33.89
CA ARG A 795 16.34 4.83 34.89
C ARG A 795 16.33 3.75 35.96
N GLN A 796 17.52 3.53 36.53
CA GLN A 796 17.73 2.60 37.63
C GLN A 796 18.78 3.14 38.61
N SER A 797 18.77 2.62 39.84
CA SER A 797 19.76 2.96 40.87
C SER A 797 21.02 2.08 40.78
N LYS A 798 21.16 1.04 41.60
CA LYS A 798 22.40 0.24 41.74
C LYS A 798 22.30 -1.17 41.15
N SER A 799 21.18 -1.56 40.53
CA SER A 799 21.03 -2.85 39.84
C SER A 799 21.60 -2.76 38.43
N PRO A 800 22.81 -3.25 38.13
CA PRO A 800 23.43 -3.04 36.82
C PRO A 800 22.87 -3.95 35.72
N ASN A 801 22.07 -4.96 36.09
CA ASN A 801 21.66 -6.04 35.20
C ASN A 801 20.17 -6.00 34.82
N SER A 802 19.40 -5.09 35.43
CA SER A 802 18.05 -4.79 34.96
C SER A 802 18.11 -3.89 33.74
N GLN A 803 17.23 -4.15 32.79
CA GLN A 803 17.03 -3.38 31.57
C GLN A 803 15.58 -2.87 31.47
N GLY A 804 14.79 -3.07 32.52
CA GLY A 804 13.52 -2.41 32.74
C GLY A 804 12.28 -3.19 32.34
N LEU A 805 12.43 -4.38 31.74
CA LEU A 805 11.30 -5.20 31.29
C LEU A 805 11.53 -6.68 31.60
N GLY A 806 10.66 -7.23 32.45
CA GLY A 806 10.65 -8.64 32.81
C GLY A 806 9.76 -9.50 31.91
N ILE A 807 10.05 -10.80 31.86
CA ILE A 807 9.20 -11.84 31.27
C ILE A 807 9.20 -13.09 32.16
N TYR A 808 8.08 -13.81 32.21
CA TYR A 808 7.99 -15.05 32.96
C TYR A 808 8.71 -16.20 32.24
N LEU A 809 9.71 -16.74 32.94
CA LEU A 809 10.56 -17.86 32.53
C LEU A 809 10.87 -18.72 33.76
N PRO A 810 9.93 -19.57 34.19
CA PRO A 810 10.03 -20.27 35.47
C PRO A 810 11.04 -21.41 35.44
N GLY A 811 11.72 -21.60 36.58
CA GLY A 811 12.47 -22.83 36.84
C GLY A 811 11.53 -24.05 37.06
N PRO A 812 11.99 -25.29 36.82
CA PRO A 812 11.18 -26.51 36.95
C PRO A 812 10.51 -26.67 38.33
N SER A 813 11.18 -26.22 39.39
CA SER A 813 10.71 -26.31 40.78
C SER A 813 9.59 -25.31 41.12
N PHE A 814 9.28 -24.36 40.25
CA PHE A 814 8.38 -23.23 40.55
C PHE A 814 7.13 -23.17 39.66
N PHE A 815 6.98 -24.08 38.69
CA PHE A 815 5.95 -23.98 37.67
C PHE A 815 4.70 -24.83 37.93
N SER A 816 4.13 -24.80 39.14
CA SER A 816 3.00 -25.68 39.51
C SER A 816 1.84 -25.70 38.50
N ALA A 817 1.07 -26.79 38.47
CA ALA A 817 -0.12 -26.90 37.60
C ALA A 817 -1.14 -25.76 37.81
N GLY A 818 -1.21 -25.19 39.02
CA GLY A 818 -2.04 -24.02 39.31
C GLY A 818 -1.53 -22.76 38.60
N LEU A 819 -0.24 -22.46 38.69
CA LEU A 819 0.38 -21.31 38.00
C LEU A 819 0.31 -21.44 36.48
N GLN A 820 0.43 -22.66 35.95
CA GLN A 820 0.20 -22.91 34.52
C GLN A 820 -1.23 -22.58 34.10
N ALA A 821 -2.22 -22.92 34.92
CA ALA A 821 -3.63 -22.63 34.62
C ALA A 821 -3.96 -21.14 34.75
N GLU A 822 -3.26 -20.39 35.61
CA GLU A 822 -3.35 -18.93 35.67
C GLU A 822 -2.71 -18.30 34.43
N TYR A 823 -1.52 -18.74 34.03
CA TYR A 823 -0.81 -18.18 32.87
C TYR A 823 -1.56 -18.44 31.54
N ASP A 824 -2.20 -19.60 31.40
CA ASP A 824 -3.04 -20.00 30.23
C ASP A 824 -4.27 -19.10 30.01
N GLN A 825 -4.59 -18.22 30.97
CA GLN A 825 -5.72 -17.28 30.87
C GLN A 825 -5.30 -15.87 30.45
N LEU A 826 -4.00 -15.61 30.28
CA LEU A 826 -3.48 -14.29 29.93
C LEU A 826 -3.66 -14.02 28.44
N ALA A 827 -4.00 -12.77 28.10
CA ALA A 827 -4.03 -12.33 26.70
C ALA A 827 -2.66 -12.50 26.01
N PHE A 828 -1.58 -12.38 26.79
CA PHE A 828 -0.21 -12.62 26.31
C PHE A 828 -0.01 -14.07 25.85
N ASP A 829 -0.48 -15.05 26.61
CA ASP A 829 -0.33 -16.47 26.24
C ASP A 829 -1.21 -16.82 25.04
N ASP A 830 -2.44 -16.29 24.99
CA ASP A 830 -3.33 -16.41 23.83
C ASP A 830 -2.68 -15.88 22.54
N ALA A 831 -1.92 -14.79 22.62
CA ALA A 831 -1.25 -14.17 21.48
C ALA A 831 0.03 -14.92 21.05
N THR A 832 0.76 -15.50 22.00
CA THR A 832 2.13 -15.99 21.76
C THR A 832 2.26 -17.51 21.76
N GLY A 833 1.37 -18.22 22.45
CA GLY A 833 1.56 -19.62 22.81
C GLY A 833 2.80 -19.86 23.68
N TRP A 834 3.19 -18.88 24.50
CA TRP A 834 4.40 -18.92 25.32
C TRP A 834 4.43 -20.12 26.27
N LEU A 835 3.31 -20.41 26.94
CA LEU A 835 3.13 -21.58 27.80
C LEU A 835 3.33 -22.89 27.04
N ALA A 836 2.78 -22.98 25.82
CA ALA A 836 2.95 -24.16 24.98
C ALA A 836 4.43 -24.34 24.57
N MET A 837 5.13 -23.24 24.30
CA MET A 837 6.57 -23.26 24.02
C MET A 837 7.38 -23.69 25.24
N LEU A 838 7.11 -23.14 26.44
CA LEU A 838 7.73 -23.56 27.70
C LEU A 838 7.55 -25.07 27.94
N LYS A 839 6.34 -25.59 27.71
CA LYS A 839 6.05 -27.03 27.79
C LYS A 839 6.88 -27.82 26.79
N ALA A 840 6.94 -27.38 25.53
CA ALA A 840 7.68 -28.07 24.47
C ALA A 840 9.19 -28.18 24.75
N ILE A 841 9.81 -27.18 25.37
CA ILE A 841 11.23 -27.23 25.78
C ILE A 841 11.45 -28.00 27.09
N GLY A 842 10.40 -28.57 27.68
CA GLY A 842 10.44 -29.36 28.90
C GLY A 842 10.55 -28.51 30.16
N ILE A 843 9.90 -27.35 30.19
CA ILE A 843 9.55 -26.58 31.38
C ILE A 843 8.07 -26.84 31.63
N GLU A 844 7.78 -28.04 32.14
CA GLU A 844 6.43 -28.45 32.56
C GLU A 844 6.50 -28.62 34.08
N GLY A 845 5.67 -27.91 34.84
CA GLY A 845 5.58 -28.16 36.27
C GLY A 845 5.11 -29.57 36.54
N GLY A 846 5.89 -30.27 37.36
CA GLY A 846 5.77 -31.69 37.59
C GLY A 846 7.16 -32.28 37.57
N GLY A 847 7.92 -32.01 38.63
CA GLY A 847 9.27 -32.51 38.78
C GLY A 847 10.19 -31.49 39.42
N GLY A 848 10.20 -31.49 40.76
CA GLY A 848 11.50 -31.48 41.42
C GLY A 848 12.34 -32.63 40.84
N GLY A 849 13.64 -32.68 41.10
CA GLY A 849 14.45 -33.85 40.70
C GLY A 849 14.07 -35.12 41.48
N GLY A 850 12.78 -35.42 41.62
CA GLY A 850 12.24 -36.50 42.37
C GLY A 850 12.51 -37.82 41.68
N ILE A 851 13.05 -38.76 42.44
CA ILE A 851 13.30 -40.11 41.95
C ILE A 851 11.94 -40.81 41.91
N GLN A 852 11.46 -41.12 40.72
CA GLN A 852 10.28 -41.96 40.52
C GLN A 852 10.61 -43.41 40.89
N LEU A 853 9.82 -43.97 41.81
CA LEU A 853 9.99 -45.34 42.30
C LEU A 853 8.71 -46.15 42.10
N ASP A 854 8.85 -47.35 41.54
CA ASP A 854 7.78 -48.36 41.50
C ASP A 854 7.63 -49.03 42.89
N TRP A 855 7.05 -48.26 43.81
CA TRP A 855 6.98 -48.59 45.22
C TRP A 855 5.65 -49.28 45.58
N GLU A 856 5.72 -50.51 46.12
CA GLU A 856 4.51 -51.27 46.52
C GLU A 856 4.28 -51.24 48.05
N PRO A 857 3.04 -51.42 48.52
CA PRO A 857 2.74 -51.47 49.95
C PRO A 857 3.60 -52.52 50.69
N GLY A 858 4.39 -52.05 51.65
CA GLY A 858 5.31 -52.89 52.44
C GLY A 858 6.77 -52.83 51.99
N ASP A 859 7.07 -52.29 50.81
CA ASP A 859 8.44 -52.06 50.33
C ASP A 859 9.14 -50.94 51.13
N ARG A 860 10.47 -50.89 51.07
CA ARG A 860 11.31 -49.92 51.79
C ARG A 860 12.30 -49.25 50.86
N VAL A 861 12.37 -47.92 50.92
CA VAL A 861 13.41 -47.12 50.27
C VAL A 861 14.47 -46.77 51.29
N GLU A 862 15.72 -46.84 50.85
CA GLU A 862 16.91 -46.63 51.65
C GLU A 862 17.80 -45.61 50.93
N ILE A 863 18.22 -44.56 51.65
CA ILE A 863 18.96 -43.42 51.09
C ILE A 863 20.25 -43.24 51.88
N SER A 864 21.38 -43.10 51.18
CA SER A 864 22.69 -42.80 51.78
C SER A 864 23.41 -41.67 51.07
N TRP A 865 24.21 -40.87 51.77
CA TRP A 865 24.97 -39.75 51.17
C TRP A 865 26.42 -39.70 51.65
N THR A 866 27.26 -38.89 50.99
CA THR A 866 28.73 -38.95 51.19
C THR A 866 29.29 -38.04 52.28
N GLN A 867 28.50 -37.13 52.88
CA GLN A 867 29.00 -36.16 53.88
C GLN A 867 28.32 -36.32 55.25
N PRO A 868 29.05 -36.30 56.37
CA PRO A 868 28.52 -36.68 57.68
C PRO A 868 27.89 -35.55 58.51
N SER A 869 27.71 -34.32 57.98
CA SER A 869 27.30 -33.14 58.77
C SER A 869 26.03 -32.42 58.32
N ASP A 870 25.36 -32.87 57.27
CA ASP A 870 24.22 -32.13 56.69
C ASP A 870 22.90 -32.81 57.08
N ASP A 871 21.88 -32.01 57.44
CA ASP A 871 20.53 -32.47 57.76
C ASP A 871 19.71 -32.59 56.46
N MET A 872 18.91 -33.65 56.32
CA MET A 872 18.22 -33.99 55.08
C MET A 872 16.74 -34.26 55.34
N ASP A 873 15.86 -33.54 54.65
CA ASP A 873 14.42 -33.75 54.68
C ASP A 873 13.96 -34.48 53.41
N LEU A 874 13.01 -35.40 53.61
CA LEU A 874 12.44 -36.21 52.56
C LEU A 874 10.95 -35.87 52.35
N TYR A 875 10.61 -35.62 51.09
CA TYR A 875 9.26 -35.31 50.66
C TYR A 875 8.76 -36.37 49.69
N ILE A 876 7.52 -36.83 49.88
CA ILE A 876 6.92 -37.82 48.99
C ILE A 876 5.60 -37.29 48.44
N TYR A 877 5.44 -37.43 47.12
CA TYR A 877 4.16 -37.25 46.44
C TYR A 877 3.52 -38.61 46.20
N GLU A 878 2.29 -38.75 46.71
CA GLU A 878 1.45 -39.92 46.45
C GLU A 878 0.89 -39.89 45.01
N PRO A 879 0.45 -41.04 44.44
CA PRO A 879 -0.03 -41.12 43.05
C PRO A 879 -1.20 -40.19 42.68
N ASN A 880 -1.89 -39.61 43.66
CA ASN A 880 -2.99 -38.66 43.50
C ASN A 880 -2.55 -37.19 43.63
N GLY A 881 -1.24 -36.92 43.72
CA GLY A 881 -0.68 -35.59 43.95
C GLY A 881 -0.75 -35.13 45.41
N ALA A 882 -1.19 -35.98 46.34
CA ALA A 882 -1.19 -35.64 47.76
C ALA A 882 0.25 -35.64 48.30
N TYR A 883 0.59 -34.55 48.97
CA TYR A 883 1.91 -34.32 49.53
C TYR A 883 1.99 -34.85 50.97
N SER A 884 3.09 -35.54 51.30
CA SER A 884 3.42 -35.95 52.66
C SER A 884 4.88 -35.67 52.96
N ALA A 885 5.12 -34.75 53.91
CA ALA A 885 6.45 -34.53 54.48
C ALA A 885 6.77 -35.60 55.53
N ALA A 886 8.01 -36.09 55.55
CA ALA A 886 8.41 -37.13 56.51
C ALA A 886 8.84 -36.57 57.88
N PHE A 887 9.11 -35.27 58.04
CA PHE A 887 9.56 -34.75 59.34
C PHE A 887 9.27 -33.25 59.59
N ASP A 888 8.52 -32.97 60.65
CA ASP A 888 8.60 -31.74 61.46
C ASP A 888 8.11 -32.12 62.88
N GLY A 889 9.02 -32.62 63.72
CA GLY A 889 8.74 -33.01 65.11
C GLY A 889 7.84 -34.25 65.31
N PRO A 890 7.53 -34.61 66.58
CA PRO A 890 7.03 -35.95 66.95
C PRO A 890 5.58 -36.29 66.51
N ALA A 891 4.96 -35.51 65.62
CA ALA A 891 3.59 -35.77 65.19
C ALA A 891 3.27 -35.17 63.81
N LEU A 892 3.74 -35.81 62.74
CA LEU A 892 3.06 -35.84 61.43
C LEU A 892 3.54 -37.06 60.63
N ILE A 893 3.22 -38.25 61.14
CA ILE A 893 3.32 -39.48 60.35
C ILE A 893 2.13 -39.44 59.37
N SER A 894 2.37 -39.32 58.07
CA SER A 894 1.28 -39.47 57.09
C SER A 894 0.56 -40.81 57.30
N ASN A 895 -0.72 -40.88 56.95
CA ASN A 895 -1.52 -42.10 57.18
C ASN A 895 -0.90 -43.36 56.53
N ASN A 896 -0.01 -43.20 55.55
CA ASN A 896 0.51 -44.26 54.69
C ASN A 896 2.00 -44.60 54.86
N LEU A 897 2.79 -43.86 55.66
CA LEU A 897 4.25 -44.06 55.74
C LEU A 897 4.77 -44.36 57.15
N THR A 898 5.92 -45.04 57.24
CA THR A 898 6.70 -45.29 58.46
C THR A 898 8.19 -45.01 58.18
N ALA A 899 8.84 -44.22 59.03
CA ALA A 899 10.26 -43.82 58.86
C ALA A 899 11.17 -44.44 59.94
N SER A 900 12.49 -44.34 59.74
CA SER A 900 13.52 -44.90 60.61
C SER A 900 13.66 -44.26 62.01
N GLY A 901 13.13 -43.05 62.24
CA GLY A 901 13.28 -42.27 63.49
C GLY A 901 14.24 -41.08 63.34
N ASP A 902 14.13 -40.11 64.26
CA ASP A 902 14.77 -38.77 64.35
C ASP A 902 16.22 -38.66 63.84
N SER A 903 16.50 -37.66 62.99
CA SER A 903 17.80 -37.37 62.34
C SER A 903 18.87 -36.81 63.28
N ALA A 904 18.60 -36.69 64.59
CA ALA A 904 19.61 -36.34 65.59
C ALA A 904 20.76 -37.38 65.71
N ASP A 905 20.62 -38.58 65.13
CA ASP A 905 21.70 -39.56 65.03
C ASP A 905 22.55 -39.32 63.76
N ILE A 906 23.61 -38.52 63.93
CA ILE A 906 24.73 -38.27 63.00
C ILE A 906 25.18 -39.54 62.25
N GLY A 907 24.61 -39.77 61.06
CA GLY A 907 24.90 -40.91 60.21
C GLY A 907 24.45 -40.66 58.76
N PRO A 908 25.20 -41.14 57.74
CA PRO A 908 24.95 -40.80 56.33
C PRO A 908 23.84 -41.64 55.69
N HIS A 909 22.77 -41.96 56.43
CA HIS A 909 21.81 -43.00 56.03
C HIS A 909 20.42 -42.90 56.67
N GLU A 910 19.37 -42.98 55.85
CA GLU A 910 17.96 -43.04 56.29
C GLU A 910 17.12 -44.05 55.49
N TRP A 911 15.96 -44.45 56.04
CA TRP A 911 15.01 -45.28 55.30
C TRP A 911 13.53 -44.92 55.55
N LEU A 912 12.72 -45.07 54.50
CA LEU A 912 11.27 -44.92 54.51
C LEU A 912 10.62 -46.25 54.12
N LYS A 913 9.51 -46.60 54.79
CA LYS A 913 8.73 -47.81 54.52
C LYS A 913 7.27 -47.48 54.30
N LEU A 914 6.75 -47.91 53.15
CA LEU A 914 5.34 -47.75 52.82
C LEU A 914 4.50 -48.73 53.66
N LYS A 915 3.47 -48.23 54.33
CA LYS A 915 2.55 -49.09 55.11
C LYS A 915 1.77 -49.97 54.14
N ASN A 916 1.41 -51.17 54.59
CA ASN A 916 0.61 -52.12 53.82
C ASN A 916 -0.80 -51.60 53.44
N THR A 917 -1.21 -50.44 53.98
CA THR A 917 -2.50 -49.78 53.72
C THR A 917 -2.43 -48.70 52.64
N ALA A 918 -1.25 -48.43 52.09
CA ALA A 918 -1.05 -47.41 51.05
C ALA A 918 -1.63 -47.84 49.69
N GLN A 919 -1.78 -46.88 48.78
CA GLN A 919 -2.27 -47.13 47.42
C GLN A 919 -1.16 -47.71 46.54
N ASN A 920 -1.53 -48.48 45.51
CA ASN A 920 -0.56 -48.88 44.48
C ASN A 920 -0.43 -47.74 43.46
N GLY A 921 0.80 -47.37 43.10
CA GLY A 921 1.06 -46.41 42.03
C GLY A 921 2.50 -45.86 42.08
N PRO A 922 2.89 -45.03 41.10
CA PRO A 922 4.20 -44.40 41.09
C PRO A 922 4.28 -43.38 42.24
N TYR A 923 5.28 -43.54 43.09
CA TYR A 923 5.59 -42.57 44.14
C TYR A 923 6.80 -41.75 43.70
N GLU A 924 6.73 -40.45 43.95
CA GLU A 924 7.83 -39.52 43.65
C GLU A 924 8.48 -39.07 44.96
N LEU A 925 9.80 -39.28 45.04
CA LEU A 925 10.60 -38.97 46.21
C LEU A 925 11.49 -37.75 45.94
N ASP A 926 11.21 -36.65 46.62
CA ASP A 926 12.03 -35.43 46.63
C ASP A 926 12.96 -35.40 47.86
N ILE A 927 14.20 -34.97 47.63
CA ILE A 927 15.25 -34.90 48.65
C ILE A 927 15.70 -33.45 48.79
N VAL A 928 15.64 -32.90 49.99
CA VAL A 928 16.04 -31.52 50.29
C VAL A 928 17.08 -31.53 51.41
N PHE A 929 18.12 -30.71 51.27
CA PHE A 929 19.18 -30.58 52.26
C PHE A 929 19.06 -29.23 52.99
N TYR A 930 19.17 -29.24 54.31
CA TYR A 930 19.20 -28.03 55.13
C TYR A 930 20.59 -27.83 55.77
N ASP A 931 20.97 -26.56 55.86
CA ASP A 931 22.02 -26.05 56.76
C ASP A 931 23.50 -26.37 56.43
N SER A 932 24.03 -25.91 55.27
CA SER A 932 25.48 -25.66 55.16
C SER A 932 25.88 -24.51 54.22
N PHE A 933 26.88 -23.73 54.63
CA PHE A 933 27.32 -22.46 54.03
C PHE A 933 28.15 -22.59 52.75
N SER A 934 28.11 -23.71 52.02
CA SER A 934 28.90 -23.86 50.79
C SER A 934 28.20 -24.67 49.70
N ILE A 935 28.24 -24.14 48.48
CA ILE A 935 27.81 -24.83 47.26
C ILE A 935 28.78 -26.00 47.03
N SER A 936 28.34 -27.22 47.32
CA SER A 936 29.08 -28.44 46.97
C SER A 936 28.12 -29.48 46.38
N THR A 937 28.62 -30.33 45.47
CA THR A 937 27.85 -31.45 44.92
C THR A 937 27.85 -32.59 45.95
N VAL A 938 26.67 -32.94 46.47
CA VAL A 938 26.48 -34.11 47.34
C VAL A 938 26.10 -35.30 46.45
N MET A 939 26.75 -36.45 46.67
CA MET A 939 26.37 -37.68 45.99
C MET A 939 25.41 -38.48 46.87
N VAL A 940 24.21 -38.74 46.35
CA VAL A 940 23.16 -39.49 47.03
C VAL A 940 22.98 -40.84 46.36
N ASN A 941 22.87 -41.91 47.13
CA ASN A 941 22.61 -43.25 46.64
C ASN A 941 21.26 -43.76 47.19
N VAL A 942 20.38 -44.19 46.29
CA VAL A 942 19.00 -44.59 46.60
C VAL A 942 18.75 -46.04 46.20
N ARG A 943 18.27 -46.84 47.15
CA ARG A 943 18.01 -48.28 47.00
C ARG A 943 16.59 -48.62 47.42
N LEU A 944 15.90 -49.37 46.57
CA LEU A 944 14.55 -49.85 46.83
C LEU A 944 14.58 -51.34 47.16
N TYR A 945 13.98 -51.73 48.28
CA TYR A 945 13.83 -53.12 48.72
C TYR A 945 12.35 -53.52 48.73
N ASP A 946 12.06 -54.74 48.32
CA ASP A 946 10.73 -55.30 48.47
C ASP A 946 10.36 -55.55 49.95
N SER A 947 9.09 -55.86 50.19
CA SER A 947 8.58 -56.22 51.53
C SER A 947 9.27 -57.42 52.21
N SER A 948 10.03 -58.24 51.47
CA SER A 948 10.84 -59.36 52.00
C SER A 948 12.27 -58.95 52.37
N GLY A 949 12.68 -57.72 52.02
CA GLY A 949 14.02 -57.18 52.22
C GLY A 949 14.99 -57.48 51.06
N THR A 950 14.49 -57.91 49.90
CA THR A 950 15.30 -58.14 48.70
C THR A 950 15.38 -56.85 47.89
N LEU A 951 16.58 -56.48 47.43
CA LEU A 951 16.79 -55.28 46.60
C LEU A 951 16.02 -55.42 45.28
N LYS A 952 15.04 -54.54 45.04
CA LYS A 952 14.29 -54.41 43.78
C LYS A 952 15.04 -53.54 42.78
N ASP A 953 15.61 -52.42 43.26
CA ASP A 953 16.27 -51.44 42.40
C ASP A 953 17.39 -50.70 43.14
N ASP A 954 18.45 -50.30 42.42
CA ASP A 954 19.59 -49.53 42.91
C ASP A 954 19.89 -48.43 41.89
N ILE A 955 19.46 -47.22 42.20
CA ILE A 955 19.51 -46.06 41.30
C ILE A 955 20.93 -45.48 41.23
N GLY A 956 21.82 -45.90 42.14
CA GLY A 956 23.21 -45.48 42.15
C GLY A 956 23.41 -44.03 42.62
N LEU A 957 24.65 -43.56 42.49
CA LEU A 957 25.08 -42.24 42.97
C LEU A 957 24.60 -41.12 42.03
N VAL A 958 23.63 -40.32 42.49
CA VAL A 958 23.10 -39.16 41.79
C VAL A 958 23.79 -37.88 42.32
N PRO A 959 24.40 -37.05 41.43
CA PRO A 959 24.93 -35.75 41.83
C PRO A 959 23.78 -34.73 41.97
N MET A 960 23.60 -34.17 43.16
CA MET A 960 22.59 -33.12 43.40
C MET A 960 23.27 -31.77 43.66
N LEU A 961 22.73 -30.70 43.06
CA LEU A 961 23.19 -29.32 43.21
C LEU A 961 22.44 -28.65 44.36
N TYR A 962 23.21 -28.12 45.31
CA TYR A 962 22.72 -27.46 46.52
C TYR A 962 22.57 -25.94 46.27
N PRO A 963 21.35 -25.38 46.24
CA PRO A 963 21.17 -23.93 46.27
C PRO A 963 21.38 -23.44 47.71
N GLY A 964 22.49 -22.73 47.96
CA GLY A 964 22.78 -22.20 49.28
C GLY A 964 21.74 -21.15 49.70
N TYR A 965 21.12 -21.34 50.87
CA TYR A 965 20.28 -20.32 51.51
C TYR A 965 21.15 -19.26 52.21
N TYR A 966 20.76 -17.99 52.11
CA TYR A 966 21.26 -16.92 52.98
C TYR A 966 20.43 -16.87 54.26
N VAL A 967 21.08 -17.00 55.43
CA VAL A 967 20.47 -16.66 56.73
C VAL A 967 20.88 -15.24 57.10
N GLU A 968 19.90 -14.38 57.41
CA GLU A 968 20.15 -13.08 58.04
C GLU A 968 20.88 -13.28 59.38
N ALA A 969 22.11 -12.77 59.48
CA ALA A 969 22.83 -12.73 60.73
C ALA A 969 22.23 -11.64 61.64
N TYR A 970 21.47 -12.02 62.65
CA TYR A 970 21.21 -11.14 63.79
C TYR A 970 22.50 -10.95 64.60
N CYS A 971 23.22 -9.85 64.33
CA CYS A 971 24.29 -9.42 65.21
C CYS A 971 23.65 -8.87 66.50
N THR A 972 23.59 -9.68 67.56
CA THR A 972 23.26 -9.18 68.89
C THR A 972 24.50 -8.51 69.46
N LEU A 973 24.55 -7.18 69.37
CA LEU A 973 25.61 -6.39 69.99
C LEU A 973 25.29 -6.23 71.48
N THR A 974 25.74 -7.19 72.29
CA THR A 974 25.70 -7.04 73.76
C THR A 974 26.80 -6.08 74.19
N LEU A 975 26.46 -4.81 74.41
CA LEU A 975 27.31 -3.88 75.15
C LEU A 975 27.35 -4.33 76.62
N ASN A 976 28.55 -4.71 77.09
CA ASN A 976 28.87 -4.77 78.53
C ASN A 976 29.20 -3.37 79.05
#